data_AF-A0A347U4S5-F1
#
_entry.id   AF-A0A347U4S5-F1
#
_cell.length_a   1.000
_cell.length_b   1.000
_cell.length_c   1.000
_cell.angle_alpha   90.00
_cell.angle_beta   90.00
_cell.angle_gamma   90.00
#
_symmetry.space_group_name_H-M   'P 1'
#
loop_
_entity.id
_entity.type
_entity.pdbx_description
1 polymer ?
#
loop_
_entity_poly.entity_id
_entity_poly.type
_entity_poly.pdbx_seq_one_letter_code
_entity_poly.pdbx_strand_id
1 'polypeptide(L)'
;MKLAIKTLFLLFLFINYLFADNYIDSLTLTKIKKLVQKEEEIALAYKKYLLEKGTNPTTIEVLKEQNFLPKGFDSINPFGKVISLKNNEYVINGFSTTDNTLKSNLYDYYYSNRYRTYTKAPLSINESEVQIILSTKEKFIFSNKSKITTTKADAKAKYYLDSNEVLHWYDSSGNYKYSFDKDLLLDENVTLLNEDGTVNSTYKELVKDVSFAGMTVLHKNTTSSTADEYIMIGSSSAVKVKQTTRDIGKTVIQFTRRAGGMIVNGDIYAWGNNANKITGINLGYSGSEGSNRFPVINGLVRLKAKMYDDDSSDGKDFTKYYDQNYFSSPNRPKFVDFFSAVYYGTCGISIKGELYCGGTTGVDYDFGNNFTAVDTNRKGEMLYRSTFFDGKSNKAKKIFANNQIWLILGENGYIYTWGYDTGSGFSGAGELRFNYSCGWFNCSTNSNKLPEVISSTKFSDISYLLTIGHRKMAGLSETGDIYIWGREYLKDNSSSSFETYTCDNKWNNINYDLCSPTKVQTNNSTMATTLKFESIQGGLDAFVAKTDDGKYYKISHPKNKKIEVVSVDESIKGYSEYSESNDLEILSVDFSRKISEQGLSNRYIPSSGIVWINSKNELKGDYFTSSNKDDKIFKNAIKQIKWKKIKVIDDDNGMCGIDINDQMYCWGIQSFYRDGTSYSDYMGNTFMIPVFNTNLYDINKDFLVVEGGNYGYLTSITSGEWSITNSDGKTGAFFMKYPTYIGGFNYEFIFK
;
A
#
# COMPACT_ATOMS: atom_id res chain seq x y z
N MET A 1 -0.77 71.13 35.99
CA MET A 1 0.22 70.09 36.35
C MET A 1 0.00 69.47 37.73
N LYS A 2 -0.17 70.24 38.82
CA LYS A 2 -0.39 69.70 40.19
C LYS A 2 -1.65 68.84 40.37
N LEU A 3 -2.73 69.11 39.62
CA LEU A 3 -3.97 68.31 39.69
C LEU A 3 -3.80 66.95 38.99
N ALA A 4 -3.22 66.94 37.79
CA ALA A 4 -2.96 65.72 37.00
C ALA A 4 -2.03 64.73 37.72
N ILE A 5 -1.00 65.22 38.42
CA ILE A 5 -0.08 64.37 39.19
C ILE A 5 -0.80 63.72 40.39
N LYS A 6 -1.70 64.44 41.07
CA LYS A 6 -2.49 63.87 42.18
C LYS A 6 -3.48 62.81 41.67
N THR A 7 -4.13 63.04 40.53
CA THR A 7 -5.03 62.06 39.92
C THR A 7 -4.26 60.82 39.45
N LEU A 8 -3.06 60.98 38.89
CA LEU A 8 -2.21 59.85 38.49
C LEU A 8 -1.73 59.03 39.68
N PHE A 9 -1.39 59.69 40.80
CA PHE A 9 -0.94 59.03 42.02
C PHE A 9 -2.07 58.27 42.73
N LEU A 10 -3.29 58.83 42.73
CA LEU A 10 -4.50 58.14 43.19
C LEU A 10 -4.86 56.95 42.28
N LEU A 11 -4.68 57.09 40.96
CA LEU A 11 -4.88 55.99 40.01
C LEU A 11 -3.83 54.88 40.23
N PHE A 12 -2.56 55.23 40.47
CA PHE A 12 -1.49 54.28 40.76
C PHE A 12 -1.68 53.55 42.10
N LEU A 13 -2.19 54.25 43.12
CA LEU A 13 -2.56 53.64 44.40
C LEU A 13 -3.79 52.73 44.26
N PHE A 14 -4.78 53.11 43.46
CA PHE A 14 -5.93 52.25 43.15
C PHE A 14 -5.53 51.02 42.34
N ILE A 15 -4.63 51.16 41.36
CA ILE A 15 -4.10 50.05 40.56
C ILE A 15 -3.32 49.08 41.46
N ASN A 16 -2.44 49.57 42.35
CA ASN A 16 -1.73 48.67 43.28
C ASN A 16 -2.65 48.02 44.33
N TYR A 17 -3.79 48.63 44.70
CA TYR A 17 -4.80 47.99 45.55
C TYR A 17 -5.67 46.98 44.79
N LEU A 18 -5.92 47.22 43.50
CA LEU A 18 -6.65 46.30 42.61
C LEU A 18 -5.78 45.10 42.16
N PHE A 19 -4.46 45.25 42.16
CA PHE A 19 -3.47 44.22 41.86
C PHE A 19 -2.65 43.80 43.11
N ALA A 20 -3.18 44.02 44.32
CA ALA A 20 -2.64 43.34 45.50
C ALA A 20 -2.88 41.84 45.27
N ASP A 21 -1.80 41.12 44.94
CA ASP A 21 -1.81 39.68 44.74
C ASP A 21 -2.54 39.02 45.91
N ASN A 22 -3.71 38.44 45.63
CA ASN A 22 -4.33 37.44 46.48
C ASN A 22 -3.43 36.20 46.45
N TYR A 23 -2.30 36.27 47.14
CA TYR A 23 -1.37 35.16 47.27
C TYR A 23 -2.08 34.11 48.12
N ILE A 24 -2.54 33.03 47.48
CA ILE A 24 -3.03 31.86 48.21
C ILE A 24 -1.86 31.34 49.04
N ASP A 25 -2.03 31.34 50.36
CA ASP A 25 -1.09 30.66 51.24
C ASP A 25 -1.09 29.16 50.93
N SER A 26 0.08 28.53 51.10
CA SER A 26 0.28 27.12 50.74
C SER A 26 -0.68 26.16 51.45
N LEU A 27 -1.17 26.53 52.65
CA LEU A 27 -2.11 25.72 53.42
C LEU A 27 -3.50 25.75 52.79
N THR A 28 -3.99 26.92 52.37
CA THR A 28 -5.27 27.07 51.67
C THR A 28 -5.28 26.31 50.35
N LEU A 29 -4.22 26.41 49.53
CA LEU A 29 -4.12 25.62 48.29
C LEU A 29 -4.15 24.11 48.58
N THR A 30 -3.46 23.67 49.63
CA THR A 30 -3.42 22.26 50.04
C THR A 30 -4.80 21.78 50.47
N LYS A 31 -5.57 22.60 51.21
CA LYS A 31 -6.95 22.29 51.59
C LYS A 31 -7.86 22.18 50.36
N ILE A 32 -7.73 23.06 49.36
CA ILE A 32 -8.50 22.99 48.10
C ILE A 32 -8.18 21.70 47.35
N LYS A 33 -6.88 21.38 47.17
CA LYS A 33 -6.47 20.13 46.51
C LYS A 33 -7.03 18.90 47.23
N LYS A 34 -7.01 18.90 48.56
CA LYS A 34 -7.53 17.79 49.37
C LYS A 34 -9.06 17.68 49.31
N LEU A 35 -9.78 18.81 49.19
CA LEU A 35 -11.21 18.82 48.92
C LEU A 35 -11.52 18.17 47.56
N VAL A 36 -10.84 18.61 46.48
CA VAL A 36 -11.02 18.02 45.14
C VAL A 36 -10.69 16.53 45.15
N GLN A 37 -9.60 16.13 45.82
CA GLN A 37 -9.25 14.72 45.97
C GLN A 37 -10.39 13.90 46.60
N LYS A 38 -11.03 14.42 47.66
CA LYS A 38 -12.17 13.72 48.29
C LYS A 38 -13.37 13.59 47.34
N GLU A 39 -13.64 14.62 46.54
CA GLU A 39 -14.71 14.58 45.52
C GLU A 39 -14.42 13.53 44.43
N GLU A 40 -13.16 13.40 44.01
CA GLU A 40 -12.70 12.38 43.06
C GLU A 40 -12.80 10.96 43.64
N GLU A 41 -12.45 10.78 44.92
CA GLU A 41 -12.63 9.49 45.64
C GLU A 41 -14.10 9.10 45.73
N ILE A 42 -15.00 10.06 46.02
CA ILE A 42 -16.46 9.83 46.02
C ILE A 42 -16.95 9.49 44.62
N ALA A 43 -16.50 10.20 43.58
CA ALA A 43 -16.89 9.95 42.20
C ALA A 43 -16.48 8.54 41.74
N LEU A 44 -15.26 8.11 42.07
CA LEU A 44 -14.78 6.76 41.76
C LEU A 44 -15.60 5.69 42.49
N ALA A 45 -15.89 5.89 43.78
CA ALA A 45 -16.74 5.00 44.57
C ALA A 45 -18.17 4.91 44.02
N TYR A 46 -18.75 6.05 43.61
CA TYR A 46 -20.07 6.10 42.99
C TYR A 46 -20.13 5.29 41.69
N LYS A 47 -19.12 5.45 40.83
CA LYS A 47 -19.01 4.69 39.57
C LYS A 47 -18.92 3.19 39.82
N LYS A 48 -18.07 2.78 40.76
CA LYS A 48 -17.94 1.37 41.15
C LYS A 48 -19.24 0.80 41.74
N TYR A 49 -19.95 1.59 42.55
CA TYR A 49 -21.25 1.19 43.08
C TYR A 49 -22.29 0.94 41.98
N LEU A 50 -22.37 1.81 40.97
CA LEU A 50 -23.25 1.60 39.81
C LEU A 50 -22.97 0.27 39.12
N LEU A 51 -21.68 -0.04 38.90
CA LEU A 51 -21.23 -1.24 38.18
C LEU A 51 -21.41 -2.54 38.98
N GLU A 52 -21.36 -2.48 40.31
CA GLU A 52 -21.57 -3.67 41.16
C GLU A 52 -23.03 -3.88 41.57
N LYS A 53 -23.81 -2.81 41.73
CA LYS A 53 -25.17 -2.88 42.29
C LYS A 53 -26.28 -2.64 41.28
N GLY A 54 -25.95 -2.16 40.07
CA GLY A 54 -26.93 -1.85 39.03
C GLY A 54 -27.89 -0.71 39.39
N THR A 55 -27.58 0.04 40.45
CA THR A 55 -28.37 1.16 40.96
C THR A 55 -27.44 2.22 41.54
N ASN A 56 -27.94 3.44 41.74
CA ASN A 56 -27.14 4.53 42.28
C ASN A 56 -27.14 4.55 43.81
N PRO A 57 -26.05 4.99 44.46
CA PRO A 57 -26.06 5.21 45.90
C PRO A 57 -26.94 6.42 46.23
N THR A 58 -27.58 6.40 47.40
CA THR A 58 -28.41 7.52 47.89
C THR A 58 -27.62 8.47 48.79
N THR A 59 -26.57 7.99 49.48
CA THR A 59 -25.74 8.78 50.39
C THR A 59 -24.27 8.34 50.35
N ILE A 60 -23.38 9.17 50.89
CA ILE A 60 -21.95 8.82 51.06
C ILE A 60 -21.78 7.71 52.11
N GLU A 61 -22.65 7.65 53.13
CA GLU A 61 -22.53 6.62 54.17
C GLU A 61 -22.74 5.22 53.60
N VAL A 62 -23.65 5.05 52.62
CA VAL A 62 -23.82 3.79 51.89
C VAL A 62 -22.53 3.35 51.21
N LEU A 63 -21.79 4.28 50.59
CA LEU A 63 -20.51 3.99 49.95
C LEU A 63 -19.43 3.60 50.97
N LYS A 64 -19.51 4.15 52.19
CA LYS A 64 -18.56 3.88 53.27
C LYS A 64 -18.83 2.54 53.95
N GLU A 65 -20.07 2.27 54.36
CA GLU A 65 -20.49 1.02 55.01
C GLU A 65 -20.24 -0.21 54.12
N GLN A 66 -20.37 -0.04 52.81
CA GLN A 66 -20.14 -1.11 51.83
C GLN A 66 -18.69 -1.15 51.30
N ASN A 67 -17.76 -0.42 51.93
CA ASN A 67 -16.33 -0.42 51.61
C ASN A 67 -15.97 0.02 50.17
N PHE A 68 -16.77 0.87 49.53
CA PHE A 68 -16.41 1.50 48.24
C PHE A 68 -15.45 2.68 48.41
N LEU A 69 -15.44 3.31 49.58
CA LEU A 69 -14.53 4.40 49.94
C LEU A 69 -13.30 3.88 50.71
N PRO A 70 -12.15 4.59 50.67
CA PRO A 70 -10.96 4.23 51.43
C PRO A 70 -11.24 4.07 52.94
N LYS A 71 -10.55 3.13 53.59
CA LYS A 71 -10.65 2.96 55.05
C LYS A 71 -10.28 4.26 55.76
N GLY A 72 -11.13 4.72 56.66
CA GLY A 72 -10.95 5.99 57.39
C GLY A 72 -11.37 7.24 56.60
N PHE A 73 -12.08 7.10 55.47
CA PHE A 73 -12.65 8.24 54.76
C PHE A 73 -13.62 9.03 55.67
N ASP A 74 -13.41 10.34 55.72
CA ASP A 74 -14.22 11.30 56.48
C ASP A 74 -15.05 12.15 55.51
N SER A 75 -16.37 12.21 55.73
CA SER A 75 -17.29 13.02 54.94
C SER A 75 -17.15 14.52 55.22
N ILE A 76 -16.44 14.92 56.28
CA ILE A 76 -16.08 16.31 56.56
C ILE A 76 -14.89 16.72 55.70
N ASN A 77 -15.03 17.82 54.96
CA ASN A 77 -13.97 18.36 54.12
C ASN A 77 -12.92 19.17 54.92
N PRO A 78 -11.77 19.54 54.31
CA PRO A 78 -10.71 20.31 55.00
C PRO A 78 -11.11 21.71 55.50
N PHE A 79 -12.33 22.16 55.18
CA PHE A 79 -12.94 23.41 55.65
C PHE A 79 -14.07 23.17 56.66
N GLY A 80 -14.22 21.96 57.19
CA GLY A 80 -15.19 21.63 58.24
C GLY A 80 -16.62 21.43 57.76
N LYS A 81 -16.87 21.35 56.44
CA LYS A 81 -18.22 21.12 55.89
C LYS A 81 -18.42 19.68 55.46
N VAL A 82 -19.61 19.14 55.70
CA VAL A 82 -20.00 17.80 55.28
C VAL A 82 -20.23 17.77 53.76
N ILE A 83 -19.56 16.86 53.07
CA ILE A 83 -19.78 16.57 51.64
C ILE A 83 -21.03 15.70 51.53
N SER A 84 -21.85 15.90 50.49
CA SER A 84 -23.08 15.14 50.29
C SER A 84 -23.37 14.89 48.80
N LEU A 85 -24.09 13.81 48.52
CA LEU A 85 -24.60 13.49 47.19
C LEU A 85 -25.98 14.13 47.01
N LYS A 86 -26.27 14.59 45.79
CA LYS A 86 -27.62 15.01 45.42
C LYS A 86 -28.45 13.78 45.07
N ASN A 87 -29.58 13.63 45.72
CA ASN A 87 -30.39 12.42 45.62
C ASN A 87 -30.92 12.22 44.19
N ASN A 88 -30.92 10.98 43.69
CA ASN A 88 -31.31 10.63 42.32
C ASN A 88 -30.59 11.42 41.22
N GLU A 89 -29.40 11.92 41.49
CA GLU A 89 -28.51 12.56 40.53
C GLU A 89 -27.10 11.98 40.68
N TYR A 90 -26.27 12.15 39.65
CA TYR A 90 -24.84 11.80 39.68
C TYR A 90 -24.00 13.05 40.00
N VAL A 91 -24.42 13.77 41.04
CA VAL A 91 -23.90 15.08 41.43
C VAL A 91 -23.46 15.05 42.89
N ILE A 92 -22.30 15.60 43.16
CA ILE A 92 -21.83 15.93 44.50
C ILE A 92 -22.23 17.39 44.76
N ASN A 93 -22.85 17.67 45.90
CA ASN A 93 -23.10 19.03 46.33
C ASN A 93 -21.75 19.70 46.60
N GLY A 94 -21.36 20.62 45.73
CA GLY A 94 -20.05 21.23 45.80
C GLY A 94 -19.94 22.25 46.92
N PHE A 95 -18.69 22.63 47.15
CA PHE A 95 -18.32 23.48 48.25
C PHE A 95 -18.76 24.93 48.01
N SER A 96 -19.43 25.50 49.00
CA SER A 96 -19.75 26.92 49.08
C SER A 96 -19.11 27.53 50.31
N THR A 97 -18.79 28.82 50.27
CA THR A 97 -18.26 29.57 51.42
C THR A 97 -18.83 30.99 51.44
N THR A 98 -19.02 31.54 52.65
CA THR A 98 -19.37 32.95 52.87
C THR A 98 -18.14 33.83 53.10
N ASP A 99 -16.94 33.23 53.17
CA ASP A 99 -15.66 33.94 53.31
C ASP A 99 -15.23 34.52 51.96
N ASN A 100 -15.22 35.86 51.85
CA ASN A 100 -14.87 36.59 50.63
C ASN A 100 -13.41 36.40 50.17
N THR A 101 -12.47 36.19 51.09
CA THR A 101 -11.05 35.99 50.77
C THR A 101 -10.85 34.59 50.18
N LEU A 102 -11.47 33.58 50.80
CA LEU A 102 -11.46 32.22 50.25
C LEU A 102 -12.20 32.15 48.91
N LYS A 103 -13.26 32.96 48.73
CA LYS A 103 -14.09 33.01 47.52
C LYS A 103 -13.30 33.37 46.26
N SER A 104 -12.41 34.38 46.32
CA SER A 104 -11.54 34.74 45.19
C SER A 104 -10.58 33.61 44.82
N ASN A 105 -10.03 32.94 45.83
CA ASN A 105 -9.00 31.91 45.69
C ASN A 105 -9.53 30.57 45.15
N LEU A 106 -10.83 30.32 45.25
CA LEU A 106 -11.46 29.12 44.71
C LEU A 106 -11.59 29.16 43.17
N TYR A 107 -11.62 30.34 42.54
CA TYR A 107 -11.82 30.46 41.08
C TYR A 107 -10.72 29.75 40.27
N ASP A 108 -9.46 29.94 40.64
CA ASP A 108 -8.33 29.41 39.87
C ASP A 108 -8.11 27.90 40.07
N TYR A 109 -8.53 27.36 41.22
CA TYR A 109 -8.15 26.00 41.64
C TYR A 109 -9.30 25.03 41.87
N TYR A 110 -10.47 25.49 42.33
CA TYR A 110 -11.62 24.62 42.62
C TYR A 110 -12.68 24.63 41.51
N TYR A 111 -12.95 25.82 40.95
CA TYR A 111 -13.83 26.01 39.79
C TYR A 111 -13.11 25.79 38.45
N SER A 112 -11.91 25.21 38.49
CA SER A 112 -11.18 24.77 37.30
C SER A 112 -11.09 23.23 37.26
N ASN A 113 -10.99 22.67 36.05
CA ASN A 113 -10.81 21.23 35.85
C ASN A 113 -9.35 20.77 36.11
N ARG A 114 -8.48 21.64 36.63
CA ARG A 114 -7.03 21.40 36.73
C ARG A 114 -6.65 20.16 37.54
N TYR A 115 -7.44 19.82 38.56
CA TYR A 115 -7.19 18.69 39.47
C TYR A 115 -8.28 17.61 39.43
N ARG A 116 -9.11 17.59 38.38
CA ARG A 116 -10.28 16.71 38.29
C ARG A 116 -10.13 15.73 37.11
N THR A 117 -10.45 14.47 37.36
CA THR A 117 -10.42 13.38 36.37
C THR A 117 -11.80 12.72 36.23
N TYR A 118 -12.46 12.46 37.35
CA TYR A 118 -13.75 11.77 37.43
C TYR A 118 -14.92 12.72 37.71
N THR A 119 -14.66 13.98 37.98
CA THR A 119 -15.67 15.03 38.16
C THR A 119 -15.45 16.20 37.20
N LYS A 120 -16.50 16.99 36.97
CA LYS A 120 -16.39 18.32 36.37
C LYS A 120 -16.46 19.38 37.45
N ALA A 121 -15.67 20.44 37.28
CA ALA A 121 -15.74 21.59 38.16
C ALA A 121 -17.14 22.23 38.11
N PRO A 122 -17.60 22.83 39.23
CA PRO A 122 -18.85 23.57 39.23
C PRO A 122 -18.77 24.77 38.28
N LEU A 123 -19.92 25.15 37.72
CA LEU A 123 -20.01 26.23 36.73
C LEU A 123 -19.69 27.60 37.33
N SER A 124 -20.07 27.83 38.59
CA SER A 124 -19.74 29.06 39.32
C SER A 124 -19.90 28.89 40.82
N ILE A 125 -19.56 29.93 41.60
CA ILE A 125 -19.84 29.97 43.03
C ILE A 125 -21.34 29.91 43.34
N ASN A 126 -22.18 30.40 42.43
CA ASN A 126 -23.63 30.38 42.59
C ASN A 126 -24.26 29.07 42.07
N GLU A 127 -23.50 28.30 41.29
CA GLU A 127 -23.88 26.99 40.73
C GLU A 127 -22.85 25.95 41.17
N SER A 128 -22.91 25.60 42.45
CA SER A 128 -21.90 24.79 43.14
C SER A 128 -22.04 23.28 42.89
N GLU A 129 -22.66 22.83 41.81
CA GLU A 129 -22.85 21.39 41.57
C GLU A 129 -21.61 20.76 40.91
N VAL A 130 -21.06 19.71 41.53
CA VAL A 130 -19.92 18.94 40.98
C VAL A 130 -20.48 17.72 40.28
N GLN A 131 -20.47 17.73 38.95
CA GLN A 131 -21.01 16.63 38.14
C GLN A 131 -20.00 15.47 38.05
N ILE A 132 -20.44 14.23 38.32
CA ILE A 132 -19.63 13.03 38.13
C ILE A 132 -19.58 12.66 36.64
N ILE A 133 -18.40 12.33 36.13
CA ILE A 133 -18.19 11.92 34.74
C ILE A 133 -18.45 10.42 34.61
N LEU A 134 -19.67 10.11 34.15
CA LEU A 134 -20.11 8.74 33.86
C LEU A 134 -19.82 8.34 32.40
N SER A 135 -19.40 7.09 32.20
CA SER A 135 -19.30 6.42 30.91
C SER A 135 -20.68 6.14 30.30
N THR A 136 -20.74 5.72 29.03
CA THR A 136 -22.00 5.35 28.37
C THR A 136 -22.73 4.24 29.14
N LYS A 137 -22.01 3.20 29.58
CA LYS A 137 -22.56 2.11 30.38
C LYS A 137 -23.08 2.58 31.74
N GLU A 138 -22.31 3.40 32.45
CA GLU A 138 -22.73 3.91 33.76
C GLU A 138 -23.97 4.82 33.67
N LYS A 139 -24.05 5.67 32.63
CA LYS A 139 -25.25 6.47 32.34
C LYS A 139 -26.46 5.60 32.00
N PHE A 140 -26.24 4.53 31.25
CA PHE A 140 -27.27 3.56 30.93
C PHE A 140 -27.81 2.90 32.21
N ILE A 141 -26.92 2.40 33.08
CA ILE A 141 -27.29 1.79 34.36
C ILE A 141 -28.10 2.76 35.21
N PHE A 142 -27.60 3.99 35.36
CA PHE A 142 -28.28 5.03 36.13
C PHE A 142 -29.70 5.32 35.60
N SER A 143 -29.85 5.43 34.28
CA SER A 143 -31.12 5.78 33.64
C SER A 143 -32.12 4.61 33.60
N ASN A 144 -31.62 3.36 33.63
CA ASN A 144 -32.42 2.14 33.52
C ASN A 144 -32.40 1.27 34.78
N LYS A 145 -32.04 1.82 35.94
CA LYS A 145 -31.92 1.09 37.21
C LYS A 145 -33.14 0.24 37.60
N SER A 146 -34.35 0.64 37.20
CA SER A 146 -35.59 -0.13 37.43
C SER A 146 -35.70 -1.41 36.56
N LYS A 147 -34.97 -1.46 35.45
CA LYS A 147 -34.89 -2.60 34.52
C LYS A 147 -33.66 -3.49 34.78
N ILE A 148 -32.86 -3.21 35.79
CA ILE A 148 -31.61 -3.94 36.07
C ILE A 148 -31.77 -4.80 37.33
N THR A 149 -31.19 -5.99 37.31
CA THR A 149 -31.05 -6.86 38.47
C THR A 149 -29.64 -7.45 38.52
N THR A 150 -29.11 -7.66 39.71
CA THR A 150 -27.87 -8.40 39.95
C THR A 150 -28.14 -9.89 40.27
N THR A 151 -29.41 -10.31 40.22
CA THR A 151 -29.84 -11.70 40.47
C THR A 151 -30.36 -12.31 39.19
N LYS A 152 -29.66 -13.33 38.66
CA LYS A 152 -29.99 -13.96 37.37
C LYS A 152 -31.41 -14.52 37.28
N ALA A 153 -31.93 -15.07 38.38
CA ALA A 153 -33.30 -15.62 38.43
C ALA A 153 -34.39 -14.57 38.16
N ASP A 154 -34.10 -13.30 38.46
CA ASP A 154 -35.05 -12.19 38.34
C ASP A 154 -34.96 -11.46 37.00
N ALA A 155 -34.12 -11.94 36.07
CA ALA A 155 -33.76 -11.24 34.84
C ALA A 155 -34.84 -11.26 33.74
N LYS A 156 -36.01 -11.86 33.98
CA LYS A 156 -37.08 -11.91 32.97
C LYS A 156 -37.56 -10.51 32.60
N ALA A 157 -37.48 -10.17 31.30
CA ALA A 157 -37.73 -8.83 30.77
C ALA A 157 -36.89 -7.71 31.44
N LYS A 158 -35.67 -8.05 31.87
CA LYS A 158 -34.73 -7.16 32.56
C LYS A 158 -33.29 -7.42 32.08
N TYR A 159 -32.42 -6.46 32.38
CA TYR A 159 -30.98 -6.63 32.27
C TYR A 159 -30.44 -7.32 33.52
N TYR A 160 -29.70 -8.40 33.34
CA TYR A 160 -28.87 -9.00 34.36
C TYR A 160 -27.48 -8.40 34.30
N LEU A 161 -27.05 -7.73 35.37
CA LEU A 161 -25.68 -7.25 35.54
C LEU A 161 -24.86 -8.34 36.23
N ASP A 162 -23.91 -8.91 35.51
CA ASP A 162 -23.09 -10.01 36.02
C ASP A 162 -21.89 -9.52 36.87
N SER A 163 -21.13 -10.47 37.41
CA SER A 163 -19.94 -10.17 38.23
C SER A 163 -18.77 -9.58 37.43
N ASN A 164 -18.81 -9.65 36.09
CA ASN A 164 -17.83 -9.05 35.20
C ASN A 164 -18.29 -7.67 34.69
N GLU A 165 -19.35 -7.11 35.27
CA GLU A 165 -19.92 -5.80 34.93
C GLU A 165 -20.53 -5.75 33.50
N VAL A 166 -20.95 -6.89 32.96
CA VAL A 166 -21.59 -7.02 31.65
C VAL A 166 -23.11 -7.06 31.83
N LEU A 167 -23.84 -6.32 30.99
CA LEU A 167 -25.30 -6.32 30.98
C LEU A 167 -25.83 -7.35 30.00
N HIS A 168 -26.59 -8.33 30.48
CA HIS A 168 -27.23 -9.36 29.66
C HIS A 168 -28.74 -9.14 29.63
N TRP A 169 -29.33 -9.02 28.44
CA TRP A 169 -30.77 -8.91 28.30
C TRP A 169 -31.43 -10.29 28.14
N TYR A 170 -32.48 -10.52 28.92
CA TYR A 170 -33.33 -11.70 28.82
C TYR A 170 -34.77 -11.28 28.48
N ASP A 171 -35.40 -12.02 27.56
CA ASP A 171 -36.79 -11.78 27.19
C ASP A 171 -37.79 -12.13 28.32
N SER A 172 -39.09 -11.91 28.07
CA SER A 172 -40.16 -12.23 29.03
C SER A 172 -40.25 -13.72 29.38
N SER A 173 -39.71 -14.59 28.51
CA SER A 173 -39.65 -16.04 28.71
C SER A 173 -38.38 -16.47 29.45
N GLY A 174 -37.43 -15.55 29.68
CA GLY A 174 -36.16 -15.82 30.34
C GLY A 174 -35.06 -16.32 29.39
N ASN A 175 -35.21 -16.15 28.07
CA ASN A 175 -34.19 -16.51 27.11
C ASN A 175 -33.20 -15.36 26.88
N TYR A 176 -31.92 -15.67 26.83
CA TYR A 176 -30.86 -14.71 26.51
C TYR A 176 -31.03 -14.17 25.09
N LYS A 177 -30.81 -12.87 24.89
CA LYS A 177 -30.87 -12.23 23.56
C LYS A 177 -29.61 -11.48 23.18
N TYR A 178 -29.00 -10.76 24.12
CA TYR A 178 -27.75 -10.06 23.86
C TYR A 178 -27.01 -9.70 25.14
N SER A 179 -25.73 -9.38 24.98
CA SER A 179 -24.90 -8.76 26.01
C SER A 179 -24.43 -7.39 25.52
N PHE A 180 -24.32 -6.44 26.45
CA PHE A 180 -23.91 -5.08 26.18
C PHE A 180 -22.85 -4.63 27.19
N ASP A 181 -21.76 -4.07 26.66
CA ASP A 181 -20.77 -3.30 27.42
C ASP A 181 -20.39 -2.05 26.62
N LYS A 182 -19.39 -2.15 25.74
CA LYS A 182 -19.10 -1.19 24.67
C LYS A 182 -19.71 -1.60 23.35
N ASP A 183 -19.61 -2.89 23.05
CA ASP A 183 -20.14 -3.53 21.85
C ASP A 183 -21.37 -4.38 22.21
N LEU A 184 -22.19 -4.68 21.21
CA LEU A 184 -23.38 -5.50 21.37
C LEU A 184 -23.12 -6.92 20.87
N LEU A 185 -23.09 -7.91 21.77
CA LEU A 185 -23.00 -9.32 21.40
C LEU A 185 -24.41 -9.91 21.29
N LEU A 186 -24.88 -10.08 20.06
CA LEU A 186 -26.21 -10.57 19.75
C LEU A 186 -26.24 -12.11 19.68
N ASP A 187 -27.25 -12.71 20.30
CA ASP A 187 -27.47 -14.16 20.23
C ASP A 187 -27.89 -14.60 18.82
N GLU A 188 -27.55 -15.84 18.47
CA GLU A 188 -27.80 -16.42 17.15
C GLU A 188 -29.30 -16.52 16.81
N ASN A 189 -30.16 -16.52 17.84
CA ASN A 189 -31.61 -16.58 17.71
C ASN A 189 -32.26 -15.21 17.44
N VAL A 190 -31.48 -14.15 17.26
CA VAL A 190 -32.01 -12.80 17.01
C VAL A 190 -31.76 -12.39 15.56
N THR A 191 -32.84 -12.19 14.82
CA THR A 191 -32.76 -11.70 13.44
C THR A 191 -32.34 -10.22 13.39
N LEU A 192 -31.08 -9.94 13.04
CA LEU A 192 -30.57 -8.57 12.88
C LEU A 192 -31.10 -7.89 11.60
N LEU A 193 -31.02 -8.59 10.47
CA LEU A 193 -31.38 -8.10 9.14
C LEU A 193 -32.52 -8.95 8.55
N ASN A 194 -33.41 -8.32 7.81
CA ASN A 194 -34.39 -8.98 6.95
C ASN A 194 -33.68 -9.55 5.69
N GLU A 195 -34.38 -10.38 4.92
CA GLU A 195 -33.85 -10.97 3.67
C GLU A 195 -33.45 -9.91 2.63
N ASP A 196 -34.09 -8.74 2.65
CA ASP A 196 -33.77 -7.60 1.77
C ASP A 196 -32.56 -6.75 2.24
N GLY A 197 -31.91 -7.15 3.34
CA GLY A 197 -30.77 -6.45 3.93
C GLY A 197 -31.12 -5.26 4.81
N THR A 198 -32.41 -4.94 5.01
CA THR A 198 -32.84 -3.88 5.94
C THR A 198 -32.77 -4.34 7.39
N VAL A 199 -32.56 -3.41 8.34
CA VAL A 199 -32.53 -3.73 9.77
C VAL A 199 -33.93 -4.14 10.25
N ASN A 200 -34.01 -5.32 10.88
CA ASN A 200 -35.25 -5.92 11.35
C ASN A 200 -35.92 -5.07 12.45
N SER A 201 -37.25 -4.89 12.39
CA SER A 201 -38.00 -4.05 13.33
C SER A 201 -38.03 -4.60 14.76
N THR A 202 -38.11 -5.92 14.92
CA THR A 202 -38.05 -6.59 16.23
C THR A 202 -36.68 -6.39 16.87
N TYR A 203 -35.60 -6.46 16.10
CA TYR A 203 -34.27 -6.11 16.58
C TYR A 203 -34.22 -4.65 17.05
N LYS A 204 -34.72 -3.69 16.26
CA LYS A 204 -34.72 -2.27 16.64
C LYS A 204 -35.39 -2.03 17.99
N GLU A 205 -36.55 -2.65 18.21
CA GLU A 205 -37.28 -2.53 19.48
C GLU A 205 -36.53 -3.20 20.63
N LEU A 206 -35.92 -4.36 20.38
CA LEU A 206 -35.15 -5.12 21.37
C LEU A 206 -33.92 -4.35 21.90
N VAL A 207 -33.23 -3.60 21.04
CA VAL A 207 -31.98 -2.90 21.39
C VAL A 207 -32.17 -1.40 21.60
N LYS A 208 -33.41 -0.89 21.62
CA LYS A 208 -33.69 0.56 21.65
C LYS A 208 -33.05 1.30 22.81
N ASP A 209 -32.86 0.64 23.96
CA ASP A 209 -32.29 1.28 25.14
C ASP A 209 -30.75 1.40 25.04
N VAL A 210 -30.08 0.54 24.26
CA VAL A 210 -28.61 0.43 24.18
C VAL A 210 -28.01 0.85 22.83
N SER A 211 -28.82 0.92 21.77
CA SER A 211 -28.36 1.15 20.40
C SER A 211 -28.04 2.61 20.10
N PHE A 212 -26.94 2.85 19.40
CA PHE A 212 -26.52 4.17 18.92
C PHE A 212 -25.75 4.07 17.60
N ALA A 213 -25.63 5.20 16.88
CA ALA A 213 -24.88 5.26 15.63
C ALA A 213 -23.38 5.04 15.87
N GLY A 214 -22.76 4.17 15.08
CA GLY A 214 -21.37 3.73 15.23
C GLY A 214 -21.19 2.53 16.17
N MET A 215 -22.26 1.98 16.75
CA MET A 215 -22.19 0.79 17.60
C MET A 215 -21.76 -0.44 16.79
N THR A 216 -20.76 -1.17 17.31
CA THR A 216 -20.37 -2.47 16.80
C THR A 216 -21.32 -3.55 17.33
N VAL A 217 -21.84 -4.36 16.42
CA VAL A 217 -22.72 -5.50 16.71
C VAL A 217 -22.03 -6.78 16.25
N LEU A 218 -21.77 -7.68 17.19
CA LEU A 218 -21.24 -9.01 16.95
C LEU A 218 -22.39 -10.00 17.01
N HIS A 219 -22.83 -10.52 15.87
CA HIS A 219 -23.93 -11.47 15.79
C HIS A 219 -23.41 -12.90 15.71
N LYS A 220 -23.70 -13.71 16.73
CA LYS A 220 -23.28 -15.13 16.75
C LYS A 220 -23.83 -15.88 15.55
N ASN A 221 -22.97 -16.67 14.91
CA ASN A 221 -23.34 -17.46 13.75
C ASN A 221 -23.83 -18.84 14.20
N THR A 222 -25.04 -19.23 13.77
CA THR A 222 -25.66 -20.53 14.08
C THR A 222 -24.85 -21.75 13.60
N THR A 223 -23.92 -21.55 12.64
CA THR A 223 -23.18 -22.63 11.97
C THR A 223 -21.68 -22.64 12.28
N SER A 224 -21.15 -21.67 13.03
CA SER A 224 -19.72 -21.59 13.35
C SER A 224 -19.49 -21.06 14.76
N SER A 225 -18.34 -21.36 15.35
CA SER A 225 -17.90 -20.78 16.63
C SER A 225 -17.49 -19.29 16.52
N THR A 226 -17.90 -18.58 15.46
CA THR A 226 -17.54 -17.20 15.18
C THR A 226 -18.76 -16.28 15.18
N ALA A 227 -18.53 -14.97 15.30
CA ALA A 227 -19.57 -13.95 15.14
C ALA A 227 -19.33 -13.14 13.86
N ASP A 228 -20.41 -12.69 13.24
CA ASP A 228 -20.37 -11.72 12.16
C ASP A 228 -20.42 -10.30 12.75
N GLU A 229 -19.51 -9.44 12.32
CA GLU A 229 -19.40 -8.06 12.79
C GLU A 229 -20.18 -7.10 11.89
N TYR A 230 -20.91 -6.17 12.50
CA TYR A 230 -21.67 -5.10 11.86
C TYR A 230 -21.40 -3.76 12.57
N ILE A 231 -21.40 -2.65 11.81
CA ILE A 231 -21.42 -1.28 12.34
C ILE A 231 -22.79 -0.67 12.04
N MET A 232 -23.47 -0.20 13.08
CA MET A 232 -24.78 0.45 12.94
C MET A 232 -24.62 1.88 12.42
N ILE A 233 -25.24 2.19 11.28
CA ILE A 233 -25.36 3.57 10.76
C ILE A 233 -26.74 4.09 11.17
N GLY A 234 -26.84 4.54 12.42
CA GLY A 234 -28.10 4.93 13.04
C GLY A 234 -29.04 3.74 13.31
N SER A 235 -30.33 4.03 13.52
CA SER A 235 -31.33 3.02 13.90
C SER A 235 -31.85 2.17 12.74
N SER A 236 -31.53 2.50 11.49
CA SER A 236 -32.18 1.92 10.31
C SER A 236 -31.23 1.33 9.28
N SER A 237 -29.92 1.39 9.51
CA SER A 237 -28.93 0.84 8.59
C SER A 237 -27.82 0.17 9.38
N ALA A 238 -27.32 -0.94 8.86
CA ALA A 238 -26.17 -1.65 9.40
C ALA A 238 -25.23 -2.00 8.24
N VAL A 239 -23.93 -1.85 8.46
CA VAL A 239 -22.90 -2.28 7.53
C VAL A 239 -22.23 -3.51 8.10
N LYS A 240 -22.36 -4.65 7.42
CA LYS A 240 -21.60 -5.85 7.77
C LYS A 240 -20.11 -5.55 7.54
N VAL A 241 -19.32 -5.52 8.60
CA VAL A 241 -17.86 -5.30 8.56
C VAL A 241 -17.18 -6.48 7.88
N LYS A 242 -17.80 -7.66 7.99
CA LYS A 242 -17.44 -8.86 7.21
C LYS A 242 -17.98 -8.77 5.77
N GLN A 243 -17.70 -7.67 5.07
CA GLN A 243 -17.27 -7.79 3.68
C GLN A 243 -15.80 -8.17 3.73
N THR A 244 -15.55 -9.48 3.68
CA THR A 244 -14.27 -10.05 3.26
C THR A 244 -13.82 -9.29 2.02
N THR A 245 -12.73 -8.51 2.17
CA THR A 245 -11.95 -7.90 1.09
C THR A 245 -12.78 -7.43 -0.10
N ARG A 246 -13.04 -6.13 -0.20
CA ARG A 246 -13.14 -5.56 -1.55
C ARG A 246 -11.83 -5.95 -2.22
N ASP A 247 -11.85 -6.84 -3.20
CA ASP A 247 -10.66 -7.18 -3.98
C ASP A 247 -10.26 -5.89 -4.70
N ILE A 248 -9.43 -5.11 -4.03
CA ILE A 248 -8.85 -3.87 -4.53
C ILE A 248 -7.65 -4.19 -5.41
N GLY A 249 -7.45 -5.45 -5.79
CA GLY A 249 -6.30 -5.94 -6.52
C GLY A 249 -5.08 -6.15 -5.63
N LYS A 250 -4.05 -6.74 -6.22
CA LYS A 250 -2.75 -6.98 -5.59
C LYS A 250 -1.93 -5.69 -5.57
N THR A 251 -1.10 -5.52 -4.55
CA THR A 251 -0.05 -4.50 -4.59
C THR A 251 1.11 -5.04 -5.43
N VAL A 252 1.23 -4.54 -6.66
CA VAL A 252 2.24 -4.97 -7.63
C VAL A 252 3.20 -3.82 -7.85
N ILE A 253 4.50 -4.10 -7.93
CA ILE A 253 5.50 -3.14 -8.37
C ILE A 253 6.27 -3.72 -9.55
N GLN A 254 6.47 -2.90 -10.58
CA GLN A 254 7.22 -3.27 -11.77
C GLN A 254 8.32 -2.25 -11.98
N PHE A 255 9.54 -2.74 -12.10
CA PHE A 255 10.66 -1.97 -12.61
C PHE A 255 10.96 -2.41 -14.04
N THR A 256 11.11 -1.43 -14.94
CA THR A 256 11.75 -1.63 -16.23
C THR A 256 13.01 -0.79 -16.28
N ARG A 257 13.87 -1.04 -17.26
CA ARG A 257 15.08 -0.22 -17.45
C ARG A 257 14.80 1.28 -17.54
N ARG A 258 13.62 1.69 -18.01
CA ARG A 258 13.35 3.09 -18.39
C ARG A 258 12.15 3.72 -17.67
N ALA A 259 11.39 2.94 -16.92
CA ALA A 259 10.20 3.40 -16.22
C ALA A 259 9.83 2.38 -15.17
N GLY A 260 8.82 2.69 -14.38
CA GLY A 260 8.15 1.68 -13.60
C GLY A 260 6.73 2.08 -13.30
N GLY A 261 6.12 1.25 -12.48
CA GLY A 261 4.84 1.58 -11.89
C GLY A 261 4.58 0.75 -10.67
N MET A 262 3.48 1.07 -10.01
CA MET A 262 2.91 0.23 -8.96
C MET A 262 1.39 0.30 -8.98
N ILE A 263 0.76 -0.76 -8.50
CA ILE A 263 -0.64 -0.76 -8.12
C ILE A 263 -0.70 -0.61 -6.61
N VAL A 264 -1.43 0.40 -6.14
CA VAL A 264 -1.76 0.58 -4.72
C VAL A 264 -3.25 0.83 -4.60
N ASN A 265 -3.94 0.02 -3.81
CA ASN A 265 -5.40 0.07 -3.65
C ASN A 265 -6.17 0.05 -5.00
N GLY A 266 -5.64 -0.70 -5.96
CA GLY A 266 -6.20 -0.89 -7.30
C GLY A 266 -6.03 0.32 -8.22
N ASP A 267 -5.21 1.29 -7.87
CA ASP A 267 -4.85 2.41 -8.73
C ASP A 267 -3.43 2.25 -9.25
N ILE A 268 -3.22 2.47 -10.56
CA ILE A 268 -1.90 2.43 -11.18
C ILE A 268 -1.22 3.80 -11.01
N TYR A 269 -0.02 3.79 -10.44
CA TYR A 269 0.90 4.92 -10.40
C TYR A 269 2.10 4.56 -11.27
N ALA A 270 2.37 5.33 -12.31
CA ALA A 270 3.53 5.12 -13.17
C ALA A 270 4.53 6.27 -13.01
N TRP A 271 5.79 6.00 -13.30
CA TRP A 271 6.86 6.99 -13.36
C TRP A 271 7.80 6.69 -14.53
N GLY A 272 8.58 7.70 -14.91
CA GLY A 272 9.58 7.63 -15.98
C GLY A 272 9.87 9.04 -16.47
N ASN A 273 10.13 9.19 -17.77
CA ASN A 273 10.21 10.52 -18.38
C ASN A 273 8.80 11.09 -18.62
N ASN A 274 8.19 11.62 -17.56
CA ASN A 274 6.81 12.11 -17.60
C ASN A 274 6.64 13.34 -18.50
N ALA A 275 7.68 14.14 -18.69
CA ALA A 275 7.62 15.33 -19.53
C ALA A 275 7.39 15.01 -21.01
N ASN A 276 7.95 13.90 -21.47
CA ASN A 276 7.66 13.30 -22.76
C ASN A 276 6.32 12.53 -22.81
N LYS A 277 5.46 12.64 -21.79
CA LYS A 277 4.12 12.00 -21.71
C LYS A 277 4.12 10.47 -21.88
N ILE A 278 5.28 9.82 -21.76
CA ILE A 278 5.50 8.46 -22.26
C ILE A 278 4.69 7.41 -21.48
N THR A 279 4.45 7.63 -20.19
CA THR A 279 3.68 6.73 -19.31
C THR A 279 2.17 7.03 -19.30
N GLY A 280 1.67 7.72 -20.34
CA GLY A 280 0.24 8.06 -20.45
C GLY A 280 -0.15 9.41 -19.86
N ILE A 281 0.80 10.31 -19.57
CA ILE A 281 0.50 11.53 -18.82
C ILE A 281 0.04 12.67 -19.74
N ASN A 282 -1.24 13.02 -19.65
CA ASN A 282 -1.80 14.18 -20.34
C ASN A 282 -1.60 15.48 -19.54
N LEU A 283 -0.35 15.86 -19.28
CA LEU A 283 0.02 17.17 -18.71
C LEU A 283 0.98 17.88 -19.69
N GLY A 284 0.72 19.15 -19.96
CA GLY A 284 1.68 20.01 -20.67
C GLY A 284 2.77 20.42 -19.69
N TYR A 285 4.01 20.04 -19.93
CA TYR A 285 5.15 20.51 -19.15
C TYR A 285 5.83 21.68 -19.88
N SER A 286 5.99 22.81 -19.21
CA SER A 286 6.77 23.95 -19.69
C SER A 286 8.27 23.71 -19.47
N GLY A 287 9.12 24.07 -20.45
CA GLY A 287 10.58 23.93 -20.33
C GLY A 287 11.28 23.17 -21.47
N SER A 288 10.69 23.14 -22.67
CA SER A 288 11.37 22.62 -23.86
C SER A 288 12.50 23.58 -24.27
N GLU A 289 13.73 23.09 -24.30
CA GLU A 289 14.89 23.84 -24.83
C GLU A 289 15.13 23.54 -26.33
N GLY A 290 14.27 22.72 -26.95
CA GLY A 290 14.36 22.29 -28.35
C GLY A 290 13.32 21.22 -28.70
N SER A 291 13.22 20.85 -29.98
CA SER A 291 12.07 20.11 -30.55
C SER A 291 11.71 18.78 -29.88
N ASN A 292 12.64 18.11 -29.17
CA ASN A 292 12.40 16.81 -28.52
C ASN A 292 13.13 16.65 -27.17
N ARG A 293 13.51 17.75 -26.51
CA ARG A 293 14.28 17.72 -25.25
C ARG A 293 13.44 18.31 -24.14
N PHE A 294 13.05 17.47 -23.20
CA PHE A 294 12.23 17.84 -22.05
C PHE A 294 12.94 17.46 -20.75
N PRO A 295 12.73 18.22 -19.65
CA PRO A 295 13.25 17.87 -18.33
C PRO A 295 12.72 16.50 -17.90
N VAL A 296 13.57 15.68 -17.26
CA VAL A 296 13.14 14.37 -16.77
C VAL A 296 12.40 14.56 -15.45
N ILE A 297 11.08 14.51 -15.53
CA ILE A 297 10.20 14.55 -14.35
C ILE A 297 9.85 13.13 -13.99
N ASN A 298 10.51 12.57 -12.99
CA ASN A 298 10.33 11.18 -12.58
C ASN A 298 9.58 11.04 -11.25
N GLY A 299 8.41 11.68 -11.20
CA GLY A 299 7.46 11.57 -10.11
C GLY A 299 6.42 10.48 -10.37
N LEU A 300 5.81 9.97 -9.29
CA LEU A 300 4.66 9.09 -9.41
C LEU A 300 3.45 9.86 -9.94
N VAL A 301 2.90 9.40 -11.05
CA VAL A 301 1.67 9.93 -11.60
C VAL A 301 0.63 8.83 -11.68
N ARG A 302 -0.50 9.10 -11.05
CA ARG A 302 -1.65 8.21 -11.10
C ARG A 302 -2.31 8.24 -12.47
N LEU A 303 -2.53 7.07 -13.06
CA LEU A 303 -3.12 6.95 -14.40
C LEU A 303 -4.64 7.07 -14.34
N LYS A 304 -5.20 7.76 -15.35
CA LYS A 304 -6.65 7.97 -15.51
C LYS A 304 -7.25 6.96 -16.49
N ALA A 305 -8.22 6.20 -16.03
CA ALA A 305 -9.12 5.39 -16.85
C ALA A 305 -10.57 5.72 -16.48
N LYS A 306 -11.45 5.94 -17.46
CA LYS A 306 -12.89 6.06 -17.18
C LYS A 306 -13.51 4.66 -17.05
N MET A 307 -14.69 4.61 -16.44
CA MET A 307 -15.56 3.45 -16.61
C MET A 307 -16.18 3.49 -18.00
N TYR A 308 -16.47 2.32 -18.56
CA TYR A 308 -17.10 2.17 -19.86
C TYR A 308 -18.43 1.38 -19.77
N ASP A 309 -19.09 1.42 -18.60
CA ASP A 309 -20.40 0.78 -18.40
C ASP A 309 -21.51 1.70 -18.95
N ASP A 310 -21.97 1.41 -20.16
CA ASP A 310 -23.31 1.80 -20.65
C ASP A 310 -24.38 0.77 -20.19
N ASP A 311 -23.98 -0.22 -19.40
CA ASP A 311 -24.78 -1.43 -19.09
C ASP A 311 -25.54 -1.30 -17.76
N SER A 312 -26.26 -0.20 -17.58
CA SER A 312 -27.19 -0.04 -16.46
C SER A 312 -28.46 -0.87 -16.71
N SER A 313 -28.41 -2.17 -16.43
CA SER A 313 -29.65 -2.92 -16.19
C SER A 313 -30.41 -2.41 -14.95
N ASP A 314 -29.77 -1.54 -14.15
CA ASP A 314 -30.33 -0.86 -12.97
C ASP A 314 -30.87 0.56 -13.26
N GLY A 315 -30.94 0.98 -14.53
CA GLY A 315 -31.54 2.26 -14.94
C GLY A 315 -30.78 3.51 -14.48
N LYS A 316 -29.53 3.38 -14.02
CA LYS A 316 -28.70 4.51 -13.62
C LYS A 316 -27.99 5.10 -14.84
N ASP A 317 -28.30 6.36 -15.14
CA ASP A 317 -27.60 7.12 -16.14
C ASP A 317 -26.15 7.40 -15.70
N PHE A 318 -25.22 6.56 -16.17
CA PHE A 318 -23.81 6.71 -15.88
C PHE A 318 -23.16 7.86 -16.66
N THR A 319 -23.89 8.48 -17.61
CA THR A 319 -23.36 9.59 -18.39
C THR A 319 -23.01 10.81 -17.54
N LYS A 320 -23.78 11.01 -16.46
CA LYS A 320 -23.57 12.07 -15.47
C LYS A 320 -22.26 11.95 -14.68
N TYR A 321 -21.69 10.76 -14.57
CA TYR A 321 -20.41 10.57 -13.87
C TYR A 321 -19.19 10.85 -14.77
N TYR A 322 -19.36 10.94 -16.10
CA TYR A 322 -18.27 11.24 -17.02
C TYR A 322 -17.68 12.66 -16.83
N ASP A 323 -18.48 13.60 -16.31
CA ASP A 323 -18.11 15.02 -16.15
C ASP A 323 -17.58 15.37 -14.75
N GLN A 324 -17.70 14.48 -13.76
CA GLN A 324 -17.27 14.72 -12.38
C GLN A 324 -15.86 14.17 -12.16
N ASN A 325 -14.96 14.97 -11.58
CA ASN A 325 -13.55 14.66 -11.28
C ASN A 325 -13.30 13.20 -10.86
N TYR A 326 -13.03 12.33 -11.85
CA TYR A 326 -13.08 10.87 -11.72
C TYR A 326 -11.94 10.29 -10.87
N PHE A 327 -10.89 11.06 -10.63
CA PHE A 327 -9.74 10.64 -9.86
C PHE A 327 -10.13 10.12 -8.48
N SER A 328 -11.10 10.74 -7.82
CA SER A 328 -11.50 10.33 -6.47
C SER A 328 -12.76 9.46 -6.44
N SER A 329 -13.34 9.14 -7.61
CA SER A 329 -14.58 8.37 -7.67
C SER A 329 -14.38 6.95 -7.10
N PRO A 330 -15.23 6.49 -6.17
CA PRO A 330 -15.19 5.12 -5.66
C PRO A 330 -15.58 4.07 -6.70
N ASN A 331 -16.10 4.49 -7.86
CA ASN A 331 -16.59 3.63 -8.94
C ASN A 331 -15.55 3.39 -10.05
N ARG A 332 -14.44 4.13 -10.07
CA ARG A 332 -13.39 3.97 -11.09
C ARG A 332 -12.89 2.53 -11.24
N PRO A 333 -12.39 2.14 -12.44
CA PRO A 333 -11.76 0.84 -12.62
C PRO A 333 -10.64 0.63 -11.59
N LYS A 334 -10.64 -0.56 -10.99
CA LYS A 334 -9.58 -1.02 -10.10
C LYS A 334 -8.75 -2.05 -10.83
N PHE A 335 -7.43 -1.96 -10.71
CA PHE A 335 -6.47 -2.75 -11.48
C PHE A 335 -5.83 -3.85 -10.64
N VAL A 336 -5.56 -4.99 -11.27
CA VAL A 336 -4.93 -6.18 -10.66
C VAL A 336 -3.57 -6.52 -11.25
N ASP A 337 -3.31 -6.04 -12.48
CA ASP A 337 -2.02 -6.16 -13.15
C ASP A 337 -1.79 -4.97 -14.06
N PHE A 338 -0.54 -4.65 -14.36
CA PHE A 338 -0.19 -3.57 -15.28
C PHE A 338 1.20 -3.78 -15.87
N PHE A 339 1.47 -3.10 -16.97
CA PHE A 339 2.82 -2.99 -17.51
C PHE A 339 3.09 -1.56 -17.96
N SER A 340 4.20 -0.98 -17.54
CA SER A 340 4.64 0.37 -17.90
C SER A 340 6.08 0.37 -18.39
N ALA A 341 6.33 0.95 -19.57
CA ALA A 341 7.68 1.10 -20.10
C ALA A 341 7.79 2.35 -20.99
N VAL A 342 9.00 2.92 -21.06
CA VAL A 342 9.30 3.98 -22.01
C VAL A 342 9.26 3.44 -23.44
N TYR A 343 8.69 4.21 -24.36
CA TYR A 343 8.39 3.91 -25.77
C TYR A 343 7.09 3.15 -26.05
N TYR A 344 6.54 2.46 -25.06
CA TYR A 344 5.39 1.57 -25.30
C TYR A 344 4.14 2.04 -24.56
N GLY A 345 4.26 2.92 -23.57
CA GLY A 345 3.12 3.39 -22.79
C GLY A 345 2.88 2.53 -21.57
N THR A 346 1.65 2.60 -21.07
CA THR A 346 1.18 1.81 -19.94
C THR A 346 -0.12 1.10 -20.33
N CYS A 347 -0.21 -0.17 -19.93
CA CYS A 347 -1.46 -0.92 -19.95
C CYS A 347 -1.78 -1.44 -18.56
N GLY A 348 -3.05 -1.50 -18.20
CA GLY A 348 -3.57 -2.02 -16.95
C GLY A 348 -4.72 -2.98 -17.18
N ILE A 349 -4.78 -4.05 -16.39
CA ILE A 349 -5.88 -5.02 -16.38
C ILE A 349 -6.75 -4.75 -15.14
N SER A 350 -8.05 -4.53 -15.35
CA SER A 350 -9.00 -4.27 -14.27
C SER A 350 -9.39 -5.56 -13.52
N ILE A 351 -9.99 -5.43 -12.34
CA ILE A 351 -10.60 -6.54 -11.57
C ILE A 351 -11.68 -7.30 -12.36
N LYS A 352 -12.23 -6.70 -13.42
CA LYS A 352 -13.21 -7.34 -14.32
C LYS A 352 -12.54 -8.05 -15.51
N GLY A 353 -11.20 -8.02 -15.60
CA GLY A 353 -10.44 -8.53 -16.74
C GLY A 353 -10.45 -7.59 -17.96
N GLU A 354 -10.85 -6.33 -17.80
CA GLU A 354 -10.80 -5.34 -18.88
C GLU A 354 -9.36 -4.86 -19.09
N LEU A 355 -8.91 -4.76 -20.33
CA LEU A 355 -7.61 -4.19 -20.65
C LEU A 355 -7.74 -2.70 -20.98
N TYR A 356 -6.99 -1.85 -20.28
CA TYR A 356 -6.91 -0.41 -20.54
C TYR A 356 -5.48 -0.05 -20.92
N CYS A 357 -5.29 0.65 -22.04
CA CYS A 357 -3.97 0.98 -22.56
C CYS A 357 -3.88 2.43 -23.03
N GLY A 358 -2.73 3.05 -22.82
CA GLY A 358 -2.45 4.39 -23.31
C GLY A 358 -1.04 4.85 -23.01
N GLY A 359 -0.72 6.09 -23.38
CA GLY A 359 0.66 6.52 -23.62
C GLY A 359 0.86 6.82 -25.09
N THR A 360 1.12 8.09 -25.37
CA THR A 360 1.49 8.56 -26.71
C THR A 360 2.98 8.87 -26.66
N THR A 361 3.69 8.41 -27.68
CA THR A 361 5.15 8.39 -27.75
C THR A 361 5.72 9.79 -27.96
N GLY A 362 5.60 10.68 -26.96
CA GLY A 362 6.27 11.97 -26.71
C GLY A 362 6.43 13.03 -27.81
N VAL A 363 6.18 12.69 -29.06
CA VAL A 363 6.39 13.50 -30.27
C VAL A 363 5.40 13.08 -31.36
N ASP A 364 5.10 11.77 -31.48
CA ASP A 364 3.92 11.28 -32.22
C ASP A 364 2.71 11.25 -31.28
N TYR A 365 1.89 12.29 -31.40
CA TYR A 365 0.70 12.50 -30.58
C TYR A 365 -0.47 11.58 -30.97
N ASP A 366 -0.34 10.83 -32.07
CA ASP A 366 -1.41 10.00 -32.59
C ASP A 366 -1.50 8.69 -31.80
N PHE A 367 -2.42 8.70 -30.85
CA PHE A 367 -2.97 7.51 -30.23
C PHE A 367 -3.54 6.59 -31.32
N GLY A 368 -2.87 5.46 -31.63
CA GLY A 368 -3.38 4.51 -32.62
C GLY A 368 -2.38 3.59 -33.34
N ASN A 369 -1.07 3.85 -33.32
CA ASN A 369 -0.11 2.98 -34.04
C ASN A 369 0.23 1.68 -33.29
N ASN A 370 0.26 1.70 -31.96
CA ASN A 370 0.61 0.54 -31.11
C ASN A 370 -0.61 -0.10 -30.41
N PHE A 371 -1.71 0.65 -30.30
CA PHE A 371 -2.92 0.24 -29.59
C PHE A 371 -4.09 0.28 -30.56
N THR A 372 -4.25 -0.82 -31.30
CA THR A 372 -5.29 -0.99 -32.31
C THR A 372 -6.55 -1.60 -31.67
N ALA A 373 -7.76 -1.14 -32.01
CA ALA A 373 -9.01 -1.62 -31.38
C ALA A 373 -9.14 -1.27 -29.88
N VAL A 374 -9.06 0.02 -29.60
CA VAL A 374 -9.36 0.67 -28.32
C VAL A 374 -10.48 1.68 -28.54
N ASP A 375 -11.29 1.91 -27.52
CA ASP A 375 -12.44 2.81 -27.62
C ASP A 375 -12.02 4.28 -27.55
N THR A 376 -11.76 4.86 -28.73
CA THR A 376 -11.31 6.25 -28.94
C THR A 376 -12.43 7.28 -28.90
N ASN A 377 -13.69 6.86 -28.86
CA ASN A 377 -14.85 7.76 -28.90
C ASN A 377 -14.92 8.63 -27.63
N ARG A 378 -14.43 8.11 -26.50
CA ARG A 378 -14.40 8.81 -25.21
C ARG A 378 -13.09 9.61 -25.06
N LYS A 379 -13.07 10.89 -25.49
CA LYS A 379 -11.87 11.76 -25.41
C LYS A 379 -11.47 12.12 -23.96
N GLY A 380 -10.18 12.38 -23.75
CA GLY A 380 -9.61 12.95 -22.51
C GLY A 380 -9.00 11.97 -21.50
N GLU A 381 -8.82 10.69 -21.87
CA GLU A 381 -8.31 9.63 -20.99
C GLU A 381 -6.78 9.46 -21.08
N MET A 382 -6.17 8.83 -20.07
CA MET A 382 -4.76 8.42 -20.10
C MET A 382 -4.62 6.96 -20.53
N LEU A 383 -5.60 6.11 -20.18
CA LEU A 383 -5.71 4.72 -20.59
C LEU A 383 -7.10 4.46 -21.16
N TYR A 384 -7.17 4.01 -22.41
CA TYR A 384 -8.42 3.70 -23.10
C TYR A 384 -8.69 2.19 -23.04
N ARG A 385 -9.95 1.79 -22.88
CA ARG A 385 -10.32 0.38 -22.85
C ARG A 385 -10.16 -0.27 -24.22
N SER A 386 -9.60 -1.47 -24.26
CA SER A 386 -9.61 -2.36 -25.43
C SER A 386 -11.06 -2.73 -25.79
N THR A 387 -11.37 -2.75 -27.08
CA THR A 387 -12.66 -3.27 -27.56
C THR A 387 -12.68 -4.80 -27.65
N PHE A 388 -11.52 -5.47 -27.52
CA PHE A 388 -11.41 -6.93 -27.54
C PHE A 388 -11.48 -7.51 -26.13
N PHE A 389 -10.61 -7.03 -25.22
CA PHE A 389 -10.61 -7.38 -23.80
C PHE A 389 -11.49 -6.42 -23.01
N ASP A 390 -12.80 -6.56 -23.21
CA ASP A 390 -13.88 -5.73 -22.69
C ASP A 390 -14.36 -6.13 -21.29
N GLY A 391 -13.77 -7.18 -20.69
CA GLY A 391 -14.18 -7.70 -19.39
C GLY A 391 -15.46 -8.54 -19.41
N LYS A 392 -16.06 -8.77 -20.59
CA LYS A 392 -17.29 -9.55 -20.78
C LYS A 392 -17.06 -10.70 -21.75
N SER A 393 -16.73 -10.35 -23.00
CA SER A 393 -16.47 -11.25 -24.11
C SER A 393 -15.10 -11.90 -23.98
N ASN A 394 -14.07 -11.09 -23.71
CA ASN A 394 -12.73 -11.58 -23.40
C ASN A 394 -12.19 -10.87 -22.16
N LYS A 395 -11.49 -11.63 -21.33
CA LYS A 395 -10.92 -11.16 -20.07
C LYS A 395 -9.42 -11.40 -20.04
N ALA A 396 -8.66 -10.36 -19.77
CA ALA A 396 -7.22 -10.41 -19.58
C ALA A 396 -6.88 -10.73 -18.11
N LYS A 397 -5.77 -11.43 -17.90
CA LYS A 397 -5.26 -11.88 -16.59
C LYS A 397 -3.88 -11.30 -16.28
N LYS A 398 -2.96 -11.29 -17.25
CA LYS A 398 -1.61 -10.74 -17.12
C LYS A 398 -1.13 -10.12 -18.43
N ILE A 399 -0.30 -9.08 -18.35
CA ILE A 399 0.22 -8.40 -19.54
C ILE A 399 1.69 -8.01 -19.41
N PHE A 400 2.45 -8.06 -20.50
CA PHE A 400 3.69 -7.29 -20.64
C PHE A 400 3.92 -6.86 -22.08
N ALA A 401 4.90 -5.97 -22.31
CA ALA A 401 5.36 -5.62 -23.64
C ALA A 401 6.87 -5.82 -23.81
N ASN A 402 7.27 -6.05 -25.05
CA ASN A 402 8.67 -6.02 -25.44
C ASN A 402 8.82 -5.38 -26.83
N ASN A 403 9.40 -4.19 -26.92
CA ASN A 403 9.21 -3.34 -28.10
C ASN A 403 7.71 -3.02 -28.28
N GLN A 404 7.21 -2.91 -29.51
CA GLN A 404 5.81 -2.57 -29.79
C GLN A 404 4.85 -3.76 -29.80
N ILE A 405 5.28 -4.91 -29.25
CA ILE A 405 4.45 -6.11 -29.12
C ILE A 405 4.03 -6.33 -27.67
N TRP A 406 2.74 -6.58 -27.48
CA TRP A 406 2.09 -6.87 -26.21
C TRP A 406 1.73 -8.35 -26.17
N LEU A 407 2.09 -9.01 -25.07
CA LEU A 407 1.65 -10.36 -24.76
C LEU A 407 0.69 -10.31 -23.58
N ILE A 408 -0.49 -10.87 -23.81
CA ILE A 408 -1.61 -10.82 -22.89
C ILE A 408 -2.04 -12.26 -22.60
N LEU A 409 -1.96 -12.67 -21.34
CA LEU A 409 -2.56 -13.91 -20.89
C LEU A 409 -4.04 -13.66 -20.62
N GLY A 410 -4.93 -14.38 -21.29
CA GLY A 410 -6.37 -14.36 -21.02
C GLY A 410 -6.74 -15.19 -19.79
N GLU A 411 -7.87 -14.90 -19.16
CA GLU A 411 -8.43 -15.74 -18.08
C GLU A 411 -8.81 -17.15 -18.58
N ASN A 412 -9.00 -17.31 -19.89
CA ASN A 412 -9.24 -18.59 -20.55
C ASN A 412 -7.98 -19.47 -20.70
N GLY A 413 -6.81 -18.95 -20.30
CA GLY A 413 -5.51 -19.63 -20.35
C GLY A 413 -4.74 -19.42 -21.66
N TYR A 414 -5.30 -18.77 -22.68
CA TYR A 414 -4.58 -18.54 -23.94
C TYR A 414 -3.71 -17.28 -23.87
N ILE A 415 -2.57 -17.33 -24.56
CA ILE A 415 -1.73 -16.15 -24.79
C ILE A 415 -2.16 -15.49 -26.09
N TYR A 416 -2.40 -14.18 -26.00
CA TYR A 416 -2.71 -13.32 -27.12
C TYR A 416 -1.54 -12.37 -27.39
N THR A 417 -1.27 -12.13 -28.67
CA THR A 417 -0.32 -11.12 -29.12
C THR A 417 -1.07 -9.92 -29.73
N TRP A 418 -0.60 -8.70 -29.47
CA TRP A 418 -1.20 -7.47 -29.95
C TRP A 418 -0.13 -6.38 -30.19
N GLY A 419 -0.36 -5.46 -31.12
CA GLY A 419 0.66 -4.50 -31.58
C GLY A 419 1.43 -5.00 -32.80
N TYR A 420 2.74 -4.77 -32.87
CA TYR A 420 3.58 -5.24 -33.98
C TYR A 420 5.01 -5.63 -33.55
N ASP A 421 5.61 -6.53 -34.33
CA ASP A 421 7.00 -6.99 -34.19
C ASP A 421 7.73 -6.83 -35.52
N THR A 422 8.89 -6.19 -35.49
CA THR A 422 9.67 -5.84 -36.68
C THR A 422 10.68 -6.93 -37.10
N GLY A 423 10.91 -7.96 -36.28
CA GLY A 423 11.86 -9.02 -36.63
C GLY A 423 12.44 -9.82 -35.46
N SER A 424 11.87 -9.73 -34.26
CA SER A 424 12.39 -10.38 -33.06
C SER A 424 11.68 -11.72 -32.75
N GLY A 425 10.61 -12.07 -33.47
CA GLY A 425 9.81 -13.27 -33.18
C GLY A 425 9.18 -13.26 -31.78
N PHE A 426 9.05 -12.08 -31.17
CA PHE A 426 8.49 -11.84 -29.84
C PHE A 426 6.98 -12.07 -29.80
N SER A 427 6.31 -11.93 -30.94
CA SER A 427 4.87 -12.24 -31.05
C SER A 427 4.56 -13.69 -30.68
N GLY A 428 5.46 -14.64 -30.92
CA GLY A 428 5.20 -16.06 -30.71
C GLY A 428 4.29 -16.68 -31.78
N ALA A 429 3.98 -15.97 -32.85
CA ALA A 429 3.04 -16.40 -33.89
C ALA A 429 3.68 -17.27 -35.00
N GLY A 430 4.91 -17.76 -34.82
CA GLY A 430 5.65 -18.58 -35.78
C GLY A 430 6.35 -17.80 -36.90
N GLU A 431 6.26 -16.47 -36.88
CA GLU A 431 6.86 -15.58 -37.87
C GLU A 431 7.81 -14.59 -37.19
N LEU A 432 8.85 -14.16 -37.90
CA LEU A 432 9.81 -13.16 -37.40
C LEU A 432 9.14 -11.81 -37.15
N ARG A 433 8.17 -11.48 -38.00
CA ARG A 433 7.43 -10.21 -37.99
C ARG A 433 5.98 -10.47 -37.68
N PHE A 434 5.36 -9.57 -36.96
CA PHE A 434 3.93 -9.61 -36.68
C PHE A 434 3.33 -8.25 -36.93
N ASN A 435 2.23 -8.19 -37.70
CA ASN A 435 1.55 -6.94 -38.04
C ASN A 435 2.48 -5.84 -38.59
N TYR A 436 3.58 -6.23 -39.25
CA TYR A 436 4.59 -5.32 -39.78
C TYR A 436 5.08 -5.81 -41.12
N SER A 437 4.88 -4.99 -42.15
CA SER A 437 5.35 -5.26 -43.51
C SER A 437 6.19 -4.09 -44.00
N CYS A 438 7.31 -4.34 -44.66
CA CYS A 438 8.13 -3.31 -45.29
C CYS A 438 8.34 -3.64 -46.76
N GLY A 439 7.97 -2.71 -47.63
CA GLY A 439 8.47 -2.65 -49.00
C GLY A 439 9.85 -1.96 -49.05
N TRP A 440 10.32 -1.65 -50.26
CA TRP A 440 11.62 -0.97 -50.47
C TRP A 440 11.69 0.45 -49.90
N PHE A 441 10.56 1.18 -49.83
CA PHE A 441 10.55 2.59 -49.42
C PHE A 441 9.59 2.91 -48.27
N ASN A 442 8.67 2.01 -47.91
CA ASN A 442 7.66 2.24 -46.88
C ASN A 442 7.41 0.97 -46.06
N CYS A 443 7.27 1.16 -44.75
CA CYS A 443 6.78 0.16 -43.83
C CYS A 443 5.34 0.48 -43.42
N SER A 444 4.52 -0.54 -43.23
CA SER A 444 3.11 -0.41 -42.84
C SER A 444 2.74 -1.44 -41.77
N THR A 445 1.78 -1.03 -40.92
CA THR A 445 1.12 -1.86 -39.92
C THR A 445 -0.39 -1.81 -40.16
N ASN A 446 -1.13 -2.87 -39.77
CA ASN A 446 -2.58 -2.82 -39.79
C ASN A 446 -3.07 -2.14 -38.49
N SER A 447 -3.56 -0.90 -38.62
CA SER A 447 -4.10 -0.11 -37.51
C SER A 447 -5.40 -0.66 -36.91
N ASN A 448 -5.99 -1.70 -37.55
CA ASN A 448 -7.20 -2.38 -37.08
C ASN A 448 -6.91 -3.81 -36.59
N LYS A 449 -5.64 -4.18 -36.40
CA LYS A 449 -5.27 -5.54 -35.95
C LYS A 449 -5.89 -5.83 -34.58
N LEU A 450 -6.61 -6.95 -34.47
CA LEU A 450 -7.12 -7.43 -33.18
C LEU A 450 -6.08 -8.34 -32.50
N PRO A 451 -6.15 -8.50 -31.16
CA PRO A 451 -5.37 -9.50 -30.46
C PRO A 451 -5.58 -10.91 -31.03
N GLU A 452 -4.51 -11.69 -31.20
CA GLU A 452 -4.55 -13.03 -31.80
C GLU A 452 -3.92 -14.08 -30.88
N VAL A 453 -4.55 -15.26 -30.81
CA VAL A 453 -4.02 -16.39 -30.04
C VAL A 453 -2.80 -16.97 -30.75
N ILE A 454 -1.72 -17.20 -29.99
CA ILE A 454 -0.42 -17.65 -30.55
C ILE A 454 -0.14 -19.14 -30.35
N SER A 455 -0.91 -19.81 -29.48
CA SER A 455 -0.73 -21.23 -29.17
C SER A 455 -2.04 -21.85 -28.70
N SER A 456 -2.23 -23.14 -29.00
CA SER A 456 -3.33 -23.95 -28.47
C SER A 456 -3.09 -24.45 -27.04
N THR A 457 -1.86 -24.32 -26.52
CA THR A 457 -1.53 -24.63 -25.12
C THR A 457 -2.12 -23.58 -24.19
N LYS A 458 -2.60 -24.02 -23.03
CA LYS A 458 -3.07 -23.15 -21.96
C LYS A 458 -1.99 -22.87 -20.93
N PHE A 459 -1.97 -21.63 -20.47
CA PHE A 459 -0.95 -21.04 -19.62
C PHE A 459 -1.56 -20.49 -18.33
N SER A 460 -0.85 -20.72 -17.23
CA SER A 460 -1.18 -20.17 -15.92
C SER A 460 -0.49 -18.82 -15.69
N ASP A 461 0.69 -18.61 -16.30
CA ASP A 461 1.47 -17.39 -16.18
C ASP A 461 2.33 -17.07 -17.41
N ILE A 462 2.73 -15.80 -17.56
CA ILE A 462 3.65 -15.33 -18.61
C ILE A 462 4.72 -14.39 -18.05
N SER A 463 5.89 -14.35 -18.68
CA SER A 463 7.01 -13.50 -18.27
C SER A 463 7.97 -13.16 -19.43
N TYR A 464 8.93 -12.28 -19.18
CA TYR A 464 9.90 -11.78 -20.15
C TYR A 464 11.24 -11.41 -19.51
N LEU A 465 12.28 -11.31 -20.35
CA LEU A 465 13.61 -10.85 -19.94
C LEU A 465 13.86 -9.40 -20.38
N LEU A 466 14.62 -8.67 -19.56
CA LEU A 466 14.81 -7.22 -19.69
C LEU A 466 16.08 -6.80 -20.43
N THR A 467 17.11 -7.64 -20.45
CA THR A 467 18.43 -7.26 -20.99
C THR A 467 18.49 -7.36 -22.49
N ILE A 468 18.75 -6.22 -23.13
CA ILE A 468 18.92 -6.12 -24.58
C ILE A 468 20.02 -7.09 -25.01
N GLY A 469 19.73 -7.93 -26.00
CA GLY A 469 20.64 -9.00 -26.45
C GLY A 469 20.47 -10.34 -25.72
N HIS A 470 19.60 -10.39 -24.72
CA HIS A 470 19.15 -11.62 -24.04
C HIS A 470 17.63 -11.72 -23.92
N ARG A 471 16.87 -10.77 -24.47
CA ARG A 471 15.41 -10.69 -24.32
C ARG A 471 14.74 -11.95 -24.90
N LYS A 472 13.89 -12.56 -24.09
CA LYS A 472 13.07 -13.73 -24.40
C LYS A 472 11.69 -13.56 -23.75
N MET A 473 10.75 -14.34 -24.24
CA MET A 473 9.41 -14.49 -23.69
C MET A 473 9.30 -15.87 -23.09
N ALA A 474 8.48 -16.00 -22.06
CA ALA A 474 8.16 -17.29 -21.48
C ALA A 474 6.69 -17.39 -21.09
N GLY A 475 6.18 -18.61 -21.15
CA GLY A 475 4.87 -19.00 -20.64
C GLY A 475 5.01 -20.21 -19.73
N LEU A 476 4.33 -20.18 -18.58
CA LEU A 476 4.16 -21.33 -17.70
C LEU A 476 2.80 -21.97 -18.01
N SER A 477 2.79 -23.23 -18.45
CA SER A 477 1.55 -23.93 -18.76
C SER A 477 0.75 -24.24 -17.49
N GLU A 478 -0.56 -24.50 -17.65
CA GLU A 478 -1.40 -25.02 -16.56
C GLU A 478 -0.91 -26.38 -16.02
N THR A 479 -0.13 -27.11 -16.83
CA THR A 479 0.50 -28.39 -16.47
C THR A 479 1.90 -28.24 -15.86
N GLY A 480 2.34 -27.01 -15.56
CA GLY A 480 3.64 -26.71 -14.95
C GLY A 480 4.84 -26.84 -15.89
N ASP A 481 4.64 -26.83 -17.22
CA ASP A 481 5.72 -26.84 -18.20
C ASP A 481 6.09 -25.42 -18.61
N ILE A 482 7.38 -25.15 -18.82
CA ILE A 482 7.85 -23.85 -19.30
C ILE A 482 8.02 -23.88 -20.82
N TYR A 483 7.56 -22.82 -21.47
CA TYR A 483 7.76 -22.55 -22.89
C TYR A 483 8.53 -21.26 -23.04
N ILE A 484 9.50 -21.21 -23.96
CA ILE A 484 10.26 -20.00 -24.25
C ILE A 484 10.32 -19.72 -25.74
N TRP A 485 10.36 -18.44 -26.12
CA TRP A 485 10.50 -17.99 -27.51
C TRP A 485 11.08 -16.57 -27.58
N GLY A 486 11.16 -16.04 -28.79
CA GLY A 486 11.76 -14.76 -29.10
C GLY A 486 13.25 -14.88 -29.40
N ARG A 487 13.77 -13.91 -30.14
CA ARG A 487 15.19 -13.76 -30.39
C ARG A 487 15.60 -12.30 -30.29
N GLU A 488 16.67 -12.07 -29.56
CA GLU A 488 17.42 -10.84 -29.64
C GLU A 488 18.83 -11.14 -29.18
N TYR A 489 19.77 -11.12 -30.11
CA TYR A 489 21.18 -11.39 -29.84
C TYR A 489 22.02 -10.30 -30.47
N LEU A 490 23.01 -9.85 -29.72
CA LEU A 490 24.03 -8.94 -30.23
C LEU A 490 24.95 -9.71 -31.18
N LYS A 491 25.30 -9.05 -32.30
CA LYS A 491 26.28 -9.55 -33.27
C LYS A 491 27.67 -9.59 -32.61
N ASP A 492 28.42 -10.66 -32.81
CA ASP A 492 29.80 -10.90 -32.34
C ASP A 492 30.53 -9.71 -31.67
N ASN A 493 30.59 -9.69 -30.33
CA ASN A 493 31.23 -8.66 -29.49
C ASN A 493 30.74 -7.21 -29.69
N SER A 494 29.63 -6.99 -30.40
CA SER A 494 29.00 -5.69 -30.55
C SER A 494 28.13 -5.36 -29.36
N SER A 495 28.12 -4.10 -28.94
CA SER A 495 27.19 -3.56 -27.93
C SER A 495 25.98 -2.87 -28.56
N SER A 496 25.90 -2.77 -29.89
CA SER A 496 24.92 -1.91 -30.58
C SER A 496 24.25 -2.52 -31.81
N SER A 497 24.77 -3.62 -32.37
CA SER A 497 24.21 -4.24 -33.58
C SER A 497 23.63 -5.62 -33.31
N PHE A 498 22.42 -5.89 -33.80
CA PHE A 498 21.72 -7.16 -33.66
C PHE A 498 21.92 -8.06 -34.88
N GLU A 499 21.79 -9.37 -34.69
CA GLU A 499 21.84 -10.34 -35.79
C GLU A 499 20.49 -10.50 -36.47
N THR A 500 20.49 -10.62 -37.80
CA THR A 500 19.31 -10.95 -38.62
C THR A 500 19.31 -12.44 -38.97
N TYR A 501 18.39 -13.23 -38.42
CA TYR A 501 18.21 -14.67 -38.71
C TYR A 501 16.74 -15.02 -38.94
N THR A 502 16.53 -16.23 -39.46
CA THR A 502 15.27 -16.96 -39.58
C THR A 502 14.74 -17.43 -38.21
N CYS A 503 13.46 -17.82 -38.15
CA CYS A 503 12.86 -18.44 -36.97
C CYS A 503 13.54 -19.77 -36.61
N ASP A 504 13.85 -20.58 -37.62
CA ASP A 504 14.52 -21.86 -37.47
C ASP A 504 16.02 -21.67 -37.27
N ASN A 505 16.53 -22.19 -36.15
CA ASN A 505 17.94 -22.14 -35.78
C ASN A 505 18.41 -23.51 -35.30
N LYS A 506 19.61 -23.93 -35.72
CA LYS A 506 20.24 -25.17 -35.26
C LYS A 506 21.37 -24.87 -34.29
N TRP A 507 21.15 -25.11 -32.99
CA TRP A 507 22.12 -24.86 -31.92
C TRP A 507 22.42 -26.14 -31.14
N ASN A 508 23.69 -26.45 -30.91
CA ASN A 508 24.12 -27.72 -30.30
C ASN A 508 23.45 -28.97 -30.91
N ASN A 509 23.30 -28.98 -32.24
CA ASN A 509 22.60 -30.02 -33.01
C ASN A 509 21.10 -30.17 -32.73
N ILE A 510 20.47 -29.16 -32.14
CA ILE A 510 19.03 -29.12 -31.87
C ILE A 510 18.39 -28.02 -32.71
N ASN A 511 17.28 -28.35 -33.36
CA ASN A 511 16.49 -27.37 -34.08
C ASN A 511 15.55 -26.68 -33.09
N TYR A 512 15.62 -25.35 -33.06
CA TYR A 512 14.72 -24.50 -32.32
C TYR A 512 13.93 -23.63 -33.30
N ASP A 513 12.62 -23.57 -33.10
CA ASP A 513 11.80 -22.47 -33.61
C ASP A 513 11.78 -21.38 -32.53
N LEU A 514 12.46 -20.26 -32.83
CA LEU A 514 12.53 -19.13 -31.90
C LEU A 514 11.37 -18.15 -32.05
N CYS A 515 10.46 -18.36 -33.01
CA CYS A 515 9.29 -17.51 -33.26
C CYS A 515 7.99 -18.12 -32.73
N SER A 516 8.01 -19.37 -32.26
CA SER A 516 6.87 -20.03 -31.59
C SER A 516 7.25 -20.46 -30.17
N PRO A 517 6.29 -20.52 -29.22
CA PRO A 517 6.53 -21.06 -27.89
C PRO A 517 7.12 -22.49 -27.95
N THR A 518 8.39 -22.63 -27.58
CA THR A 518 9.08 -23.93 -27.54
C THR A 518 9.11 -24.46 -26.11
N LYS A 519 8.55 -25.65 -25.89
CA LYS A 519 8.56 -26.33 -24.58
C LYS A 519 10.01 -26.67 -24.17
N VAL A 520 10.38 -26.35 -22.93
CA VAL A 520 11.66 -26.76 -22.35
C VAL A 520 11.57 -28.22 -21.92
N GLN A 521 12.45 -29.07 -22.45
CA GLN A 521 12.44 -30.54 -22.28
C GLN A 521 13.86 -31.08 -22.13
N THR A 522 14.01 -32.29 -21.60
CA THR A 522 15.33 -32.92 -21.37
C THR A 522 16.15 -33.11 -22.65
N ASN A 523 15.51 -33.31 -23.80
CA ASN A 523 16.21 -33.45 -25.09
C ASN A 523 16.75 -32.11 -25.63
N ASN A 524 16.10 -30.99 -25.32
CA ASN A 524 16.42 -29.64 -25.83
C ASN A 524 17.01 -28.69 -24.78
N SER A 525 17.33 -29.19 -23.60
CA SER A 525 17.90 -28.41 -22.51
C SER A 525 18.99 -29.18 -21.76
N THR A 526 19.59 -28.55 -20.75
CA THR A 526 20.50 -29.21 -19.80
C THR A 526 19.76 -29.91 -18.65
N MET A 527 18.43 -29.92 -18.68
CA MET A 527 17.60 -30.52 -17.64
C MET A 527 17.80 -32.04 -17.60
N ALA A 528 18.17 -32.58 -16.44
CA ALA A 528 18.46 -34.02 -16.28
C ALA A 528 17.19 -34.89 -16.27
N THR A 529 16.09 -34.38 -15.70
CA THR A 529 14.80 -35.06 -15.57
C THR A 529 13.68 -34.07 -15.85
N THR A 530 12.50 -34.52 -16.27
CA THR A 530 11.36 -33.62 -16.48
C THR A 530 10.96 -32.94 -15.17
N LEU A 531 11.04 -31.61 -15.14
CA LEU A 531 10.63 -30.78 -14.01
C LEU A 531 9.26 -30.16 -14.25
N LYS A 532 8.54 -29.89 -13.16
CA LYS A 532 7.26 -29.16 -13.13
C LYS A 532 7.37 -27.93 -12.25
N PHE A 533 6.93 -26.80 -12.78
CA PHE A 533 7.09 -25.50 -12.15
C PHE A 533 5.74 -24.95 -11.68
N GLU A 534 5.73 -24.33 -10.50
CA GLU A 534 4.59 -23.63 -9.95
C GLU A 534 4.60 -22.12 -10.26
N SER A 535 5.78 -21.55 -10.52
CA SER A 535 5.92 -20.13 -10.85
C SER A 535 7.10 -19.82 -11.76
N ILE A 536 6.99 -18.70 -12.47
CA ILE A 536 8.04 -18.14 -13.31
C ILE A 536 8.08 -16.61 -13.13
N GLN A 537 9.28 -16.07 -12.99
CA GLN A 537 9.53 -14.63 -12.87
C GLN A 537 10.61 -14.22 -13.88
N GLY A 538 10.45 -13.03 -14.46
CA GLY A 538 11.41 -12.44 -15.38
C GLY A 538 12.61 -11.89 -14.63
N GLY A 539 13.81 -12.14 -15.14
CA GLY A 539 15.03 -11.50 -14.67
C GLY A 539 15.61 -10.58 -15.75
N LEU A 540 16.87 -10.23 -15.58
CA LEU A 540 17.61 -9.46 -16.58
C LEU A 540 17.87 -10.30 -17.85
N ASP A 541 18.58 -11.41 -17.72
CA ASP A 541 18.96 -12.29 -18.84
C ASP A 541 18.63 -13.77 -18.61
N ALA A 542 17.93 -14.08 -17.51
CA ALA A 542 17.44 -15.42 -17.20
C ALA A 542 16.11 -15.35 -16.44
N PHE A 543 15.29 -16.39 -16.59
CA PHE A 543 14.07 -16.56 -15.82
C PHE A 543 14.37 -17.24 -14.49
N VAL A 544 13.71 -16.79 -13.43
CA VAL A 544 13.65 -17.48 -12.15
C VAL A 544 12.41 -18.37 -12.17
N ALA A 545 12.61 -19.68 -12.14
CA ALA A 545 11.51 -20.64 -12.09
C ALA A 545 11.53 -21.38 -10.75
N LYS A 546 10.36 -21.70 -10.21
CA LYS A 546 10.23 -22.42 -8.94
C LYS A 546 9.38 -23.67 -9.13
N THR A 547 9.85 -24.81 -8.62
CA THR A 547 9.13 -26.09 -8.63
C THR A 547 8.15 -26.18 -7.46
N ASP A 548 7.20 -27.11 -7.56
CA ASP A 548 6.17 -27.38 -6.54
C ASP A 548 6.75 -27.79 -5.17
N ASP A 549 7.92 -28.41 -5.16
CA ASP A 549 8.68 -28.75 -3.95
C ASP A 549 9.47 -27.58 -3.35
N GLY A 550 9.30 -26.36 -3.88
CA GLY A 550 9.90 -25.15 -3.32
C GLY A 550 11.23 -24.73 -3.93
N LYS A 551 11.83 -25.53 -4.81
CA LYS A 551 13.21 -25.29 -5.32
C LYS A 551 13.26 -24.31 -6.48
N TYR A 552 14.33 -23.51 -6.53
CA TYR A 552 14.53 -22.52 -7.58
C TYR A 552 15.50 -22.99 -8.67
N TYR A 553 15.22 -22.55 -9.89
CA TYR A 553 16.00 -22.83 -11.09
C TYR A 553 16.24 -21.55 -11.89
N LYS A 554 17.46 -21.43 -12.42
CA LYS A 554 17.80 -20.48 -13.48
C LYS A 554 17.48 -21.10 -14.83
N ILE A 555 16.66 -20.42 -15.63
CA ILE A 555 16.41 -20.82 -17.03
C ILE A 555 16.89 -19.72 -17.96
N SER A 556 17.84 -20.04 -18.83
CA SER A 556 18.36 -19.11 -19.84
C SER A 556 18.56 -19.82 -21.17
N HIS A 557 18.63 -19.05 -22.26
CA HIS A 557 18.90 -19.62 -23.59
C HIS A 557 19.98 -18.81 -24.32
N PRO A 558 21.25 -18.95 -23.89
CA PRO A 558 22.36 -18.30 -24.54
C PRO A 558 22.47 -18.75 -26.01
N LYS A 559 22.95 -17.86 -26.87
CA LYS A 559 23.16 -18.14 -28.29
C LYS A 559 24.04 -19.38 -28.48
N ASN A 560 23.72 -20.19 -29.50
CA ASN A 560 24.45 -21.39 -29.91
C ASN A 560 24.48 -22.52 -28.86
N LYS A 561 23.80 -22.36 -27.72
CA LYS A 561 23.72 -23.38 -26.67
C LYS A 561 22.34 -24.04 -26.65
N LYS A 562 22.25 -25.15 -25.92
CA LYS A 562 20.95 -25.67 -25.50
C LYS A 562 20.36 -24.72 -24.46
N ILE A 563 19.06 -24.85 -24.20
CA ILE A 563 18.41 -24.16 -23.08
C ILE A 563 19.08 -24.61 -21.78
N GLU A 564 19.64 -23.66 -21.03
CA GLU A 564 20.32 -23.93 -19.77
C GLU A 564 19.29 -23.86 -18.64
N VAL A 565 19.17 -24.97 -17.91
CA VAL A 565 18.32 -25.13 -16.72
C VAL A 565 19.24 -25.53 -15.57
N VAL A 566 19.42 -24.65 -14.59
CA VAL A 566 20.42 -24.79 -13.53
C VAL A 566 19.74 -24.69 -12.16
N SER A 567 19.97 -25.68 -11.29
CA SER A 567 19.49 -25.66 -9.90
C SER A 567 20.20 -24.56 -9.09
N VAL A 568 19.43 -23.73 -8.41
CA VAL A 568 19.97 -22.70 -7.51
C VAL A 568 20.64 -23.36 -6.30
N ASP A 569 20.01 -24.36 -5.69
CA ASP A 569 20.51 -25.05 -4.48
C ASP A 569 21.92 -25.63 -4.69
N GLU A 570 22.19 -26.19 -5.88
CA GLU A 570 23.52 -26.70 -6.21
C GLU A 570 24.51 -25.58 -6.54
N SER A 571 24.03 -24.50 -7.19
CA SER A 571 24.87 -23.38 -7.60
C SER A 571 25.38 -22.57 -6.41
N ILE A 572 24.56 -22.38 -5.37
CA ILE A 572 24.93 -21.55 -4.21
C ILE A 572 25.97 -22.22 -3.31
N LYS A 573 26.11 -23.56 -3.34
CA LYS A 573 27.14 -24.30 -2.58
C LYS A 573 28.57 -23.87 -2.94
N GLY A 574 28.77 -23.29 -4.13
CA GLY A 574 30.06 -22.75 -4.56
C GLY A 574 30.43 -21.39 -3.94
N TYR A 575 29.51 -20.73 -3.22
CA TYR A 575 29.75 -19.43 -2.60
C TYR A 575 30.34 -19.59 -1.20
N SER A 576 31.34 -18.78 -0.87
CA SER A 576 32.02 -18.84 0.44
C SER A 576 31.13 -18.51 1.64
N GLU A 577 30.00 -17.84 1.40
CA GLU A 577 29.02 -17.46 2.43
C GLU A 577 27.85 -18.45 2.54
N TYR A 578 27.87 -19.52 1.76
CA TYR A 578 26.91 -20.63 1.89
C TYR A 578 27.03 -21.31 3.26
N SER A 579 25.89 -21.61 3.84
CA SER A 579 25.73 -22.30 5.11
C SER A 579 24.59 -23.30 4.96
N GLU A 580 24.93 -24.59 4.97
CA GLU A 580 23.96 -25.68 4.82
C GLU A 580 22.75 -25.51 5.75
N SER A 581 22.96 -25.18 7.03
CA SER A 581 21.86 -25.00 7.99
C SER A 581 20.95 -23.80 7.74
N ASN A 582 21.44 -22.75 7.06
CA ASN A 582 20.66 -21.52 6.84
C ASN A 582 20.03 -21.48 5.44
N ASP A 583 20.73 -22.05 4.46
CA ASP A 583 20.40 -21.94 3.03
C ASP A 583 19.64 -23.15 2.49
N LEU A 584 19.15 -24.05 3.36
CA LEU A 584 18.23 -25.14 3.01
C LEU A 584 16.90 -24.65 2.42
N GLU A 585 16.45 -23.48 2.87
CA GLU A 585 15.24 -22.83 2.36
C GLU A 585 15.60 -21.43 1.86
N ILE A 586 15.25 -21.18 0.60
CA ILE A 586 15.45 -19.91 -0.09
C ILE A 586 14.11 -19.17 -0.13
N LEU A 587 14.05 -17.98 0.46
CA LEU A 587 12.85 -17.16 0.47
C LEU A 587 12.67 -16.37 -0.83
N SER A 588 13.78 -15.92 -1.42
CA SER A 588 13.79 -15.14 -2.66
C SER A 588 15.14 -15.25 -3.34
N VAL A 589 15.15 -15.29 -4.67
CA VAL A 589 16.36 -15.34 -5.49
C VAL A 589 16.15 -14.52 -6.76
N ASP A 590 17.22 -13.91 -7.25
CA ASP A 590 17.28 -13.34 -8.58
C ASP A 590 18.71 -13.50 -9.13
N PHE A 591 18.89 -13.32 -10.44
CA PHE A 591 20.16 -13.53 -11.10
C PHE A 591 20.87 -12.21 -11.36
N SER A 592 22.07 -12.10 -10.81
CA SER A 592 22.92 -10.91 -10.85
C SER A 592 24.21 -11.23 -11.62
N ARG A 593 25.10 -10.26 -11.75
CA ARG A 593 26.40 -10.44 -12.39
C ARG A 593 27.51 -10.52 -11.37
N LYS A 594 28.53 -11.35 -11.64
CA LYS A 594 29.79 -11.25 -10.89
C LYS A 594 30.47 -9.93 -11.23
N ILE A 595 31.31 -9.43 -10.33
CA ILE A 595 32.02 -8.15 -10.53
C ILE A 595 32.80 -8.13 -11.86
N SER A 596 33.38 -9.26 -12.27
CA SER A 596 34.11 -9.39 -13.54
C SER A 596 33.23 -9.34 -14.79
N GLU A 597 31.91 -9.47 -14.65
CA GLU A 597 30.92 -9.51 -15.74
C GLU A 597 30.14 -8.19 -15.88
N GLN A 598 30.39 -7.25 -14.98
CA GLN A 598 29.80 -5.91 -15.01
C GLN A 598 30.48 -5.04 -16.09
N GLY A 599 29.78 -4.01 -16.55
CA GLY A 599 30.20 -3.05 -17.57
C GLY A 599 29.55 -3.30 -18.94
N LEU A 600 29.40 -2.23 -19.75
CA LEU A 600 28.74 -2.31 -21.06
C LEU A 600 29.37 -3.35 -21.99
N SER A 601 30.70 -3.43 -21.98
CA SER A 601 31.44 -4.37 -22.82
C SER A 601 31.13 -5.83 -22.49
N ASN A 602 30.57 -6.13 -21.32
CA ASN A 602 30.29 -7.48 -20.87
C ASN A 602 28.80 -7.83 -20.91
N ARG A 603 27.91 -6.91 -21.31
CA ARG A 603 26.46 -7.14 -21.31
C ARG A 603 26.02 -8.27 -22.25
N TYR A 604 26.78 -8.54 -23.31
CA TYR A 604 26.52 -9.69 -24.20
C TYR A 604 26.83 -11.04 -23.55
N ILE A 605 27.62 -11.06 -22.48
CA ILE A 605 27.94 -12.27 -21.71
C ILE A 605 26.74 -12.58 -20.81
N PRO A 606 26.19 -13.81 -20.82
CA PRO A 606 25.15 -14.22 -19.88
C PRO A 606 25.65 -14.10 -18.43
N SER A 607 24.79 -13.63 -17.53
CA SER A 607 25.10 -13.55 -16.11
C SER A 607 25.48 -14.91 -15.51
N SER A 608 26.46 -14.95 -14.60
CA SER A 608 26.72 -16.13 -13.77
C SER A 608 26.50 -15.90 -12.26
N GLY A 609 26.21 -14.67 -11.86
CA GLY A 609 25.97 -14.33 -10.47
C GLY A 609 24.57 -14.71 -10.00
N ILE A 610 24.47 -14.90 -8.68
CA ILE A 610 23.23 -15.25 -7.98
C ILE A 610 23.16 -14.39 -6.73
N VAL A 611 21.99 -13.82 -6.46
CA VAL A 611 21.68 -13.19 -5.18
C VAL A 611 20.47 -13.90 -4.57
N TRP A 612 20.55 -14.25 -3.29
CA TRP A 612 19.46 -14.95 -2.61
C TRP A 612 19.26 -14.49 -1.17
N ILE A 613 18.06 -14.75 -0.68
CA ILE A 613 17.65 -14.54 0.70
C ILE A 613 17.31 -15.90 1.29
N ASN A 614 17.90 -16.22 2.43
CA ASN A 614 17.69 -17.49 3.11
C ASN A 614 16.61 -17.43 4.20
N SER A 615 16.30 -18.57 4.81
CA SER A 615 15.34 -18.72 5.91
C SER A 615 15.58 -17.80 7.13
N LYS A 616 16.79 -17.25 7.31
CA LYS A 616 17.13 -16.31 8.40
C LYS A 616 17.02 -14.84 7.99
N ASN A 617 16.41 -14.58 6.83
CA ASN A 617 16.27 -13.25 6.24
C ASN A 617 17.62 -12.59 5.96
N GLU A 618 18.64 -13.37 5.62
CA GLU A 618 19.98 -12.87 5.28
C GLU A 618 20.14 -12.78 3.76
N LEU A 619 20.56 -11.61 3.25
CA LEU A 619 20.93 -11.44 1.85
C LEU A 619 22.36 -11.94 1.62
N LYS A 620 22.53 -12.80 0.63
CA LYS A 620 23.80 -13.43 0.24
C LYS A 620 23.98 -13.40 -1.28
N GLY A 621 25.22 -13.61 -1.73
CA GLY A 621 25.59 -13.78 -3.12
C GLY A 621 26.21 -12.53 -3.75
N ASP A 622 26.05 -12.42 -5.06
CA ASP A 622 26.63 -11.36 -5.89
C ASP A 622 25.74 -10.10 -5.88
N TYR A 623 25.58 -9.48 -4.70
CA TYR A 623 24.83 -8.22 -4.53
C TYR A 623 25.70 -6.94 -4.63
N PHE A 624 27.00 -7.11 -4.87
CA PHE A 624 27.94 -6.00 -4.95
C PHE A 624 27.98 -5.35 -6.33
N THR A 625 28.28 -4.05 -6.34
CA THR A 625 28.76 -3.30 -7.50
C THR A 625 30.27 -3.12 -7.38
N SER A 626 30.94 -2.82 -8.50
CA SER A 626 32.36 -2.46 -8.50
C SER A 626 32.73 -1.35 -7.49
N SER A 627 31.79 -0.47 -7.17
CA SER A 627 31.97 0.69 -6.28
C SER A 627 31.76 0.40 -4.79
N ASN A 628 31.04 -0.67 -4.42
CA ASN A 628 30.73 -0.99 -3.02
C ASN A 628 31.31 -2.33 -2.52
N LYS A 629 31.96 -3.12 -3.39
CA LYS A 629 32.54 -4.43 -3.05
C LYS A 629 33.51 -4.42 -1.86
N ASP A 630 34.21 -3.31 -1.61
CA ASP A 630 35.21 -3.18 -0.53
C ASP A 630 34.73 -2.26 0.60
N ASP A 631 33.52 -1.72 0.50
CA ASP A 631 32.99 -0.75 1.46
C ASP A 631 32.44 -1.45 2.72
N LYS A 632 33.05 -1.16 3.87
CA LYS A 632 32.67 -1.74 5.17
C LYS A 632 31.29 -1.28 5.64
N ILE A 633 30.92 -0.03 5.36
CA ILE A 633 29.62 0.53 5.75
C ILE A 633 28.52 -0.18 4.96
N PHE A 634 28.72 -0.36 3.65
CA PHE A 634 27.80 -1.13 2.81
C PHE A 634 27.58 -2.55 3.34
N LYS A 635 28.67 -3.29 3.58
CA LYS A 635 28.61 -4.66 4.11
C LYS A 635 27.91 -4.73 5.46
N ASN A 636 28.16 -3.77 6.36
CA ASN A 636 27.52 -3.73 7.67
C ASN A 636 26.02 -3.42 7.55
N ALA A 637 25.63 -2.49 6.67
CA ALA A 637 24.22 -2.16 6.45
C ALA A 637 23.43 -3.35 5.91
N ILE A 638 23.94 -4.04 4.87
CA ILE A 638 23.31 -5.24 4.31
C ILE A 638 23.07 -6.32 5.39
N LYS A 639 24.05 -6.54 6.27
CA LYS A 639 23.96 -7.53 7.36
C LYS A 639 22.93 -7.19 8.44
N GLN A 640 22.64 -5.91 8.65
CA GLN A 640 21.69 -5.45 9.67
C GLN A 640 20.23 -5.54 9.20
N ILE A 641 20.00 -5.37 7.89
CA ILE A 641 18.66 -5.46 7.31
C ILE A 641 18.24 -6.93 7.24
N LYS A 642 17.01 -7.21 7.66
CA LYS A 642 16.38 -8.53 7.55
C LYS A 642 15.51 -8.56 6.32
N TRP A 643 15.93 -9.30 5.30
CA TRP A 643 15.36 -9.26 3.96
C TRP A 643 14.25 -10.28 3.76
N LYS A 644 13.21 -9.89 3.01
CA LYS A 644 12.07 -10.72 2.59
C LYS A 644 12.12 -11.02 1.10
N LYS A 645 12.45 -10.03 0.26
CA LYS A 645 12.55 -10.16 -1.21
C LYS A 645 13.72 -9.36 -1.77
N ILE A 646 14.28 -9.83 -2.89
CA ILE A 646 15.32 -9.11 -3.65
C ILE A 646 14.98 -9.12 -5.14
N LYS A 647 15.30 -8.02 -5.83
CA LYS A 647 15.16 -7.88 -7.27
C LYS A 647 16.40 -7.22 -7.86
N VAL A 648 16.94 -7.81 -8.92
CA VAL A 648 17.96 -7.16 -9.76
C VAL A 648 17.26 -6.37 -10.85
N ILE A 649 17.55 -5.07 -10.94
CA ILE A 649 16.85 -4.13 -11.82
C ILE A 649 17.76 -3.48 -12.87
N ASP A 650 19.08 -3.58 -12.72
CA ASP A 650 20.08 -3.08 -13.67
C ASP A 650 21.23 -4.08 -13.87
N ASP A 651 21.82 -4.09 -15.08
CA ASP A 651 22.88 -5.02 -15.48
C ASP A 651 24.10 -4.98 -14.57
N ASP A 652 24.42 -3.82 -13.99
CA ASP A 652 25.61 -3.63 -13.16
C ASP A 652 25.28 -3.78 -11.67
N ASN A 653 24.35 -4.70 -11.37
CA ASN A 653 23.85 -5.01 -10.03
C ASN A 653 23.21 -3.80 -9.32
N GLY A 654 22.45 -2.99 -10.07
CA GLY A 654 21.42 -2.16 -9.45
C GLY A 654 20.31 -3.05 -8.92
N MET A 655 19.98 -2.90 -7.63
CA MET A 655 19.05 -3.79 -6.95
C MET A 655 18.09 -3.01 -6.06
N CYS A 656 16.91 -3.61 -5.85
CA CYS A 656 15.96 -3.19 -4.82
C CYS A 656 15.50 -4.43 -4.04
N GLY A 657 15.54 -4.34 -2.72
CA GLY A 657 15.05 -5.38 -1.81
C GLY A 657 14.00 -4.84 -0.85
N ILE A 658 13.17 -5.75 -0.33
CA ILE A 658 12.15 -5.47 0.67
C ILE A 658 12.53 -6.19 1.95
N ASP A 659 12.49 -5.49 3.09
CA ASP A 659 12.78 -6.06 4.41
C ASP A 659 11.53 -6.73 5.03
N ILE A 660 11.67 -7.32 6.22
CA ILE A 660 10.57 -7.97 6.94
C ILE A 660 9.50 -6.98 7.47
N ASN A 661 9.78 -5.67 7.44
CA ASN A 661 8.84 -4.61 7.81
C ASN A 661 8.21 -3.96 6.56
N ASP A 662 8.34 -4.63 5.41
CA ASP A 662 7.88 -4.16 4.10
C ASP A 662 8.47 -2.81 3.68
N GLN A 663 9.69 -2.49 4.12
CA GLN A 663 10.44 -1.32 3.70
C GLN A 663 11.32 -1.65 2.50
N MET A 664 11.27 -0.82 1.46
CA MET A 664 12.10 -0.99 0.27
C MET A 664 13.43 -0.26 0.39
N TYR A 665 14.52 -0.94 0.05
CA TYR A 665 15.87 -0.42 -0.01
C TYR A 665 16.46 -0.67 -1.39
N CYS A 666 17.07 0.35 -2.01
CA CYS A 666 17.72 0.21 -3.30
C CYS A 666 19.19 0.67 -3.25
N TRP A 667 20.02 0.10 -4.13
CA TRP A 667 21.43 0.50 -4.33
C TRP A 667 21.89 0.22 -5.76
N GLY A 668 23.07 0.71 -6.12
CA GLY A 668 23.61 0.61 -7.47
C GLY A 668 23.06 1.68 -8.41
N ILE A 669 23.14 1.45 -9.71
CA ILE A 669 22.64 2.39 -10.72
C ILE A 669 21.11 2.35 -10.74
N GLN A 670 20.49 3.51 -10.57
CA GLN A 670 19.03 3.71 -10.51
C GLN A 670 18.51 4.58 -11.66
N SER A 671 19.37 4.82 -12.66
CA SER A 671 19.07 5.59 -13.86
C SER A 671 19.42 4.82 -15.11
N PHE A 672 18.66 5.05 -16.18
CA PHE A 672 19.03 4.63 -17.52
C PHE A 672 19.34 5.86 -18.36
N TYR A 673 20.44 5.79 -19.10
CA TYR A 673 20.87 6.86 -19.99
C TYR A 673 21.54 6.29 -21.25
N ARG A 674 21.48 7.08 -22.31
CA ARG A 674 22.14 6.90 -23.60
C ARG A 674 22.78 8.23 -24.00
N ASP A 675 23.69 8.20 -24.96
CA ASP A 675 24.58 9.31 -25.32
C ASP A 675 23.92 10.50 -26.02
N GLY A 676 22.59 10.51 -26.14
CA GLY A 676 21.83 11.61 -26.72
C GLY A 676 22.09 11.85 -28.21
N THR A 677 22.63 10.87 -28.92
CA THR A 677 22.96 11.00 -30.35
C THR A 677 21.81 10.64 -31.28
N SER A 678 20.82 9.87 -30.81
CA SER A 678 19.63 9.48 -31.57
C SER A 678 18.32 9.96 -30.95
N TYR A 679 17.26 9.95 -31.76
CA TYR A 679 15.89 10.21 -31.31
C TYR A 679 15.48 9.32 -30.12
N SER A 680 15.89 8.05 -30.15
CA SER A 680 15.66 7.06 -29.09
C SER A 680 16.54 7.25 -27.84
N ASP A 681 17.37 8.28 -27.80
CA ASP A 681 18.17 8.62 -26.64
C ASP A 681 17.53 9.80 -25.89
N TYR A 682 16.97 10.78 -26.60
CA TYR A 682 16.27 11.93 -26.00
C TYR A 682 15.07 11.53 -25.15
N MET A 683 14.33 10.50 -25.56
CA MET A 683 13.14 10.02 -24.85
C MET A 683 13.47 8.93 -23.81
N GLY A 684 14.63 8.29 -23.93
CA GLY A 684 14.97 7.07 -23.20
C GLY A 684 15.57 7.32 -21.83
N ASN A 685 16.14 8.51 -21.62
CA ASN A 685 16.90 8.85 -20.43
C ASN A 685 15.96 9.22 -19.27
N THR A 686 16.16 8.58 -18.12
CA THR A 686 15.14 8.47 -17.05
C THR A 686 15.69 7.76 -15.81
N PHE A 687 14.89 7.66 -14.74
CA PHE A 687 15.21 6.86 -13.56
C PHE A 687 14.30 5.63 -13.43
N MET A 688 14.85 4.55 -12.88
CA MET A 688 14.16 3.25 -12.72
C MET A 688 13.23 3.25 -11.50
N ILE A 689 13.57 4.00 -10.46
CA ILE A 689 12.74 4.22 -9.26
C ILE A 689 12.15 5.63 -9.31
N PRO A 690 10.97 5.89 -8.74
CA PRO A 690 10.48 7.26 -8.61
C PRO A 690 11.41 8.05 -7.68
N VAL A 691 11.70 9.31 -8.02
CA VAL A 691 12.50 10.16 -7.13
C VAL A 691 11.57 10.69 -6.04
N PHE A 692 11.57 10.00 -4.89
CA PHE A 692 10.90 10.47 -3.68
C PHE A 692 11.79 11.43 -2.90
N ASN A 693 11.16 12.24 -2.02
CA ASN A 693 11.84 12.89 -0.91
C ASN A 693 12.49 11.81 0.00
N THR A 694 13.68 11.32 -0.36
CA THR A 694 14.56 10.65 0.61
C THR A 694 14.89 11.69 1.68
N ASN A 695 14.94 11.31 2.96
CA ASN A 695 15.18 12.25 4.06
C ASN A 695 16.63 12.81 4.10
N LEU A 696 17.31 12.89 2.95
CA LEU A 696 18.70 13.29 2.77
C LEU A 696 18.79 14.51 1.83
N TYR A 697 18.01 15.56 2.09
CA TYR A 697 18.03 16.77 1.25
C TYR A 697 18.65 17.98 1.96
N ASP A 698 19.70 18.54 1.36
CA ASP A 698 20.13 19.92 1.59
C ASP A 698 19.24 20.83 0.74
N ILE A 699 18.38 21.60 1.41
CA ILE A 699 17.37 22.49 0.82
C ILE A 699 17.94 23.52 -0.18
N ASN A 700 19.27 23.74 -0.15
CA ASN A 700 19.94 24.71 -1.00
C ASN A 700 20.65 24.09 -2.21
N LYS A 701 20.67 22.76 -2.36
CA LYS A 701 21.63 22.08 -3.26
C LYS A 701 21.08 20.94 -4.11
N ASP A 702 19.91 20.41 -3.74
CA ASP A 702 19.38 19.21 -4.34
C ASP A 702 18.08 19.49 -5.09
N PHE A 703 18.08 19.30 -6.40
CA PHE A 703 16.92 19.61 -7.25
C PHE A 703 16.08 18.36 -7.52
N LEU A 704 14.76 18.46 -7.36
CA LEU A 704 13.76 17.44 -7.71
C LEU A 704 13.62 17.20 -9.23
N VAL A 705 14.26 18.04 -10.04
CA VAL A 705 14.16 18.06 -11.50
C VAL A 705 15.55 17.93 -12.06
N VAL A 706 15.75 16.91 -12.89
CA VAL A 706 16.96 16.79 -13.69
C VAL A 706 16.66 17.38 -15.06
N GLU A 707 17.28 18.52 -15.36
CA GLU A 707 17.31 19.05 -16.72
C GLU A 707 18.01 18.00 -17.59
N GLY A 708 17.34 17.60 -18.67
CA GLY A 708 17.97 16.80 -19.71
C GLY A 708 18.98 17.69 -20.42
N GLY A 709 20.25 17.58 -20.03
CA GLY A 709 21.32 18.44 -20.54
C GLY A 709 21.59 18.25 -22.04
N ASN A 710 22.38 19.15 -22.61
CA ASN A 710 22.93 19.00 -23.96
C ASN A 710 23.59 17.61 -24.12
N TYR A 711 23.30 16.90 -25.23
CA TYR A 711 23.72 15.49 -25.47
C TYR A 711 23.06 14.44 -24.55
N GLY A 712 21.90 14.73 -23.96
CA GLY A 712 21.09 13.74 -23.25
C GLY A 712 21.60 13.38 -21.85
N TYR A 713 22.56 14.10 -21.29
CA TYR A 713 23.02 13.83 -19.92
C TYR A 713 21.90 14.07 -18.91
N LEU A 714 21.76 13.16 -17.95
CA LEU A 714 21.03 13.42 -16.72
C LEU A 714 21.95 14.28 -15.83
N THR A 715 21.54 15.52 -15.55
CA THR A 715 22.21 16.36 -14.55
C THR A 715 22.17 15.66 -13.19
N SER A 716 23.29 15.60 -12.47
CA SER A 716 23.33 15.00 -11.13
C SER A 716 22.42 15.77 -10.17
N ILE A 717 21.64 15.03 -9.36
CA ILE A 717 20.69 15.62 -8.40
C ILE A 717 21.39 16.40 -7.28
N THR A 718 22.71 16.22 -7.09
CA THR A 718 23.49 16.83 -5.99
C THR A 718 24.63 17.71 -6.51
N SER A 719 24.97 18.77 -5.77
CA SER A 719 26.15 19.61 -6.00
C SER A 719 27.33 19.17 -5.10
N GLY A 720 28.12 18.21 -5.58
CA GLY A 720 29.29 17.65 -4.86
C GLY A 720 29.80 16.36 -5.53
N GLU A 721 30.91 15.78 -5.05
CA GLU A 721 31.73 14.68 -5.62
C GLU A 721 31.03 13.32 -5.91
N TRP A 722 29.84 13.33 -6.49
CA TRP A 722 29.19 12.18 -7.11
C TRP A 722 29.35 12.26 -8.64
N SER A 723 30.57 12.62 -9.07
CA SER A 723 31.03 12.39 -10.43
C SER A 723 31.41 10.91 -10.56
N ILE A 724 30.43 10.02 -10.70
CA ILE A 724 30.74 8.72 -11.28
C ILE A 724 30.44 8.77 -12.77
N THR A 725 31.49 9.16 -13.46
CA THR A 725 31.86 8.58 -14.74
C THR A 725 31.64 7.06 -14.67
N ASN A 726 30.67 6.56 -15.42
CA ASN A 726 30.43 5.13 -15.53
C ASN A 726 31.67 4.42 -16.13
N SER A 727 31.61 3.09 -16.25
CA SER A 727 32.68 2.28 -16.88
C SER A 727 33.01 2.66 -18.33
N ASP A 728 32.23 3.56 -18.96
CA ASP A 728 32.42 4.08 -20.31
C ASP A 728 32.95 5.51 -20.37
N GLY A 729 33.38 6.09 -19.25
CA GLY A 729 33.86 7.48 -19.27
C GLY A 729 32.76 8.55 -19.21
N LYS A 730 31.49 8.20 -18.91
CA LYS A 730 30.35 9.13 -18.98
C LYS A 730 29.82 9.51 -17.59
N THR A 731 29.91 10.80 -17.27
CA THR A 731 29.50 11.42 -15.99
C THR A 731 27.97 11.56 -15.90
N GLY A 732 27.37 11.34 -14.72
CA GLY A 732 25.98 11.76 -14.41
C GLY A 732 24.93 10.68 -14.14
N ALA A 733 25.29 9.39 -14.03
CA ALA A 733 24.34 8.35 -13.63
C ALA A 733 23.90 8.53 -12.17
N PHE A 734 22.60 8.39 -11.88
CA PHE A 734 22.13 8.37 -10.49
C PHE A 734 22.43 7.02 -9.87
N PHE A 735 23.29 7.05 -8.86
CA PHE A 735 23.83 5.87 -8.23
C PHE A 735 23.73 5.98 -6.72
N MET A 736 23.19 4.93 -6.12
CA MET A 736 23.07 4.79 -4.69
C MET A 736 24.17 3.86 -4.19
N LYS A 737 25.19 4.43 -3.54
CA LYS A 737 26.30 3.64 -3.02
C LYS A 737 25.88 2.68 -1.91
N TYR A 738 24.94 3.10 -1.08
CA TYR A 738 24.46 2.37 0.10
C TYR A 738 23.01 1.91 -0.09
N PRO A 739 22.58 0.82 0.58
CA PRO A 739 21.18 0.43 0.62
C PRO A 739 20.38 1.59 1.22
N THR A 740 19.61 2.26 0.37
CA THR A 740 18.91 3.50 0.71
C THR A 740 17.44 3.22 0.78
N TYR A 741 16.83 3.52 1.92
CA TYR A 741 15.38 3.41 2.11
C TYR A 741 14.64 4.33 1.13
N ILE A 742 13.70 3.76 0.39
CA ILE A 742 12.85 4.51 -0.54
C ILE A 742 11.46 4.67 0.11
N GLY A 743 11.23 5.86 0.67
CA GLY A 743 9.95 6.21 1.28
C GLY A 743 8.78 6.11 0.31
N GLY A 744 7.59 5.78 0.82
CA GLY A 744 6.37 5.64 0.02
C GLY A 744 6.11 4.23 -0.52
N PHE A 745 7.00 3.28 -0.27
CA PHE A 745 6.86 1.86 -0.64
C PHE A 745 6.70 0.93 0.58
N ASN A 746 6.01 1.38 1.62
CA ASN A 746 5.78 0.58 2.83
C ASN A 746 4.52 -0.30 2.69
N TYR A 747 4.54 -1.20 1.70
CA TYR A 747 3.43 -2.11 1.40
C TYR A 747 3.96 -3.50 1.06
N GLU A 748 3.13 -4.52 1.23
CA GLU A 748 3.44 -5.87 0.77
C GLU A 748 3.39 -5.94 -0.77
N PHE A 749 4.54 -5.74 -1.43
CA PHE A 749 4.62 -5.79 -2.89
C PHE A 749 4.93 -7.18 -3.44
N ILE A 750 4.39 -7.44 -4.63
CA ILE A 750 4.87 -8.48 -5.55
C ILE A 750 5.70 -7.79 -6.64
N PHE A 751 6.96 -8.22 -6.80
CA PHE A 751 7.78 -7.82 -7.94
C PHE A 751 7.26 -8.50 -9.20
N LYS A 752 6.99 -7.70 -10.22
CA LYS A 752 6.61 -8.20 -11.54
C LYS A 752 7.82 -8.42 -12.45
#